data_AF-A0A947RWL9-F1
#
_entry.id   AF-A0A947RWL9-F1
#
_cell.length_a   1.000
_cell.length_b   1.000
_cell.length_c   1.000
_cell.angle_alpha   90.00
_cell.angle_beta   90.00
_cell.angle_gamma   90.00
#
_symmetry.space_group_name_H-M   'P 1'
#
loop_
_entity.id
_entity.type
_entity.pdbx_description
1 polymer ?
#
loop_
_entity_poly.entity_id
_entity_poly.type
_entity_poly.pdbx_seq_one_letter_code
_entity_poly.pdbx_strand_id
1 'polypeptide(L)'
;IIAAVDVGDEAIEVWAGAEDALVTGEVFGNNVKTKVEVYRVNRGGTWNYIFVNDVFDWLYADGSLHRFMQQVVFGKAVYQFLKKHDIRPDILHLNETPPVVTAMLMRADDSFDDTAIVYTNHTLVPAGFHDQRFSCERIGLDVNRMEYLLGLHGEKVGTFREYFLTNGDTMDFCYASMKLADIINAVSDEHAGLTVKLFRDEYGVDLTDKVIGVLNGSGEEWVSDDLKSIKKEGRLPTADELWNIREKNKAEVYDKIEKSTGVKLDPKKFTSWAVRRIVEYKSQYPVLRFLVHVMCSSKETVFTRESLRELWKRDIPDLLGANADRIYNADIEKNAEHVLDMLFDGKEEINGRDRQLVLGGPGYETAWVEQFRKWMWNIPEINGNVVFLENYGPSHLHMQAVAADNCINMPRQFDEACGTSDGRGALNGGVNIALMGAGPIEWMTEYDEETGKGSGFFVGPYTRMTEDGVLVADLESFYKNMPFDVFGKIEKASELFERPDKMKWKQLMLNAFMDSTFGLEKKAVTDIAMEERYAKLVYLNAIAERRGVENTRTKERTLFEQLFEPDVEREPAKYTAHKIAALISENKGNEAIKRFFTGAAFLDESIIDVSASLSNYLIERAAEDKKSSVEYRKVLRKISHYVEIFSSDNDIIWSVQNIVGQTIGILSAIEEGVEGAEKMRVTIHPGSMLKAADKDRGRSFIDERSVPEKAGLADTEGMPGPYDRGYETLKKLGDNILDCLVYNRVVFEKAAANKEKFTMYRMVHGLIAAAKDILNFTKKGFISTFHKTIFLSDFVPGSYQTTSTGPGHFQGLQLDVKQVTSGKGIQFNVKYDSEGNMVKVIAQYIKEGDFFFALPGCVDYMVNLGGLEFSDFSVKLSPEIAAKFNPDIDFEKQGILENVSKNVSKKAPFVVGIIEGEPFLVSNMKNRPPLEWIGAPDADALTNGRDFDLAGLYKAIKSEYDWNRFTGVNSAEEGSAYNAYQSKGSSQKISGRISSVVSEEALGEIMKRMEKYLPELPSLDPGNMGIMTYMEESSEFLSELQEREDTRPKLIRLPIEILNIMDKDDAFKLIDGIQRTAYGHVELYSSTEMITPEESQYIVAKKELPEGFIRNRSNTMTLIPITKRDPIQAQDIAVDRIGGIRVEDTIILPTGISHDTAGVARNIILGLRLSEILGGSVSEDFLDETLAQYKAFCEAYGIKGFDMKVADLNALIRGTDVNDIVIAINKLIRYMPITPLNTEEVRDVYERIHEVLTKA
;
A
#
# COMPACT_ATOMS: atom_id res chain seq x y z
N ILE A 1 25.30 -33.50 -25.29
CA ILE A 1 25.58 -34.96 -25.42
C ILE A 1 24.56 -35.67 -24.56
N ILE A 2 23.77 -36.59 -25.13
CA ILE A 2 22.85 -37.46 -24.37
C ILE A 2 23.66 -38.67 -23.92
N ALA A 3 23.61 -39.01 -22.65
CA ALA A 3 24.35 -40.14 -22.06
C ALA A 3 23.36 -41.17 -21.50
N ALA A 4 23.61 -42.46 -21.72
CA ALA A 4 22.86 -43.53 -21.08
C ALA A 4 23.11 -43.52 -19.55
N VAL A 5 22.07 -43.83 -18.78
CA VAL A 5 22.13 -43.96 -17.31
C VAL A 5 21.73 -45.37 -16.90
N ASP A 6 20.53 -45.82 -17.28
CA ASP A 6 20.01 -47.17 -17.00
C ASP A 6 19.47 -47.77 -18.29
N VAL A 7 20.21 -48.69 -18.93
CA VAL A 7 19.84 -49.28 -20.23
C VAL A 7 20.07 -50.79 -20.24
N GLY A 8 19.41 -51.51 -21.15
CA GLY A 8 19.59 -52.96 -21.30
C GLY A 8 19.18 -53.76 -20.05
N ASP A 9 20.13 -54.44 -19.41
CA ASP A 9 19.88 -55.24 -18.20
C ASP A 9 19.80 -54.40 -16.92
N GLU A 10 20.28 -53.16 -16.96
CA GLU A 10 20.22 -52.23 -15.83
C GLU A 10 18.99 -51.30 -15.91
N ALA A 11 18.18 -51.39 -16.97
CA ALA A 11 16.97 -50.59 -17.15
C ALA A 11 16.00 -50.72 -15.96
N ILE A 12 15.23 -49.67 -15.71
CA ILE A 12 14.25 -49.65 -14.62
C ILE A 12 13.10 -50.61 -14.96
N GLU A 13 12.84 -51.60 -14.11
CA GLU A 13 11.69 -52.49 -14.28
C GLU A 13 10.46 -51.95 -13.54
N VAL A 14 9.35 -51.77 -14.26
CA VAL A 14 8.07 -51.42 -13.66
C VAL A 14 6.98 -52.39 -14.07
N TRP A 15 6.06 -52.67 -13.15
CA TRP A 15 4.86 -53.45 -13.46
C TRP A 15 3.87 -52.58 -14.23
N ALA A 16 3.64 -52.95 -15.48
CA ALA A 16 2.74 -52.29 -16.42
C ALA A 16 1.91 -53.36 -17.15
N GLY A 17 0.63 -53.10 -17.41
CA GLY A 17 -0.20 -54.04 -18.18
C GLY A 17 -0.28 -53.66 -19.65
N ALA A 18 0.07 -54.59 -20.56
CA ALA A 18 -0.66 -54.97 -21.78
C ALA A 18 0.28 -55.63 -22.80
N GLU A 19 -0.16 -56.69 -23.51
CA GLU A 19 0.30 -56.89 -24.91
C GLU A 19 -0.62 -57.74 -25.84
N ASP A 20 -1.63 -58.49 -25.38
CA ASP A 20 -2.41 -59.37 -26.31
C ASP A 20 -3.95 -59.39 -26.13
N ALA A 21 -4.62 -58.23 -26.00
CA ALA A 21 -6.10 -58.19 -25.95
C ALA A 21 -6.78 -57.20 -26.90
N LEU A 22 -6.07 -56.67 -27.90
CA LEU A 22 -6.66 -55.75 -28.90
C LEU A 22 -7.16 -56.42 -30.19
N VAL A 23 -7.27 -57.76 -30.24
CA VAL A 23 -7.78 -58.46 -31.46
C VAL A 23 -8.91 -59.49 -31.24
N THR A 24 -9.22 -59.99 -30.03
CA THR A 24 -10.18 -61.11 -29.92
C THR A 24 -11.28 -61.04 -28.84
N GLY A 25 -11.35 -59.97 -28.03
CA GLY A 25 -12.53 -59.79 -27.15
C GLY A 25 -12.73 -60.86 -26.07
N GLU A 26 -11.66 -61.49 -25.57
CA GLU A 26 -11.72 -62.38 -24.40
C GLU A 26 -10.68 -61.99 -23.32
N VAL A 27 -11.18 -61.79 -22.10
CA VAL A 27 -10.58 -61.85 -20.74
C VAL A 27 -9.12 -61.38 -20.53
N PHE A 28 -8.97 -60.39 -19.64
CA PHE A 28 -7.73 -59.75 -19.14
C PHE A 28 -6.63 -60.72 -18.67
N GLY A 29 -5.47 -60.67 -19.35
CA GLY A 29 -4.24 -61.40 -19.02
C GLY A 29 -3.34 -60.73 -17.95
N ASN A 30 -2.36 -61.53 -17.46
CA ASN A 30 -1.44 -61.23 -16.35
C ASN A 30 -0.64 -59.91 -16.48
N ASN A 31 -0.16 -59.39 -15.33
CA ASN A 31 0.74 -58.24 -15.29
C ASN A 31 2.07 -58.56 -15.98
N VAL A 32 2.56 -57.64 -16.82
CA VAL A 32 3.86 -57.75 -17.48
C VAL A 32 4.84 -56.80 -16.79
N LYS A 33 6.11 -57.18 -16.69
CA LYS A 33 7.17 -56.24 -16.33
C LYS A 33 7.66 -55.61 -17.62
N THR A 34 7.65 -54.27 -17.69
CA THR A 34 8.25 -53.54 -18.81
C THR A 34 9.53 -52.85 -18.34
N LYS A 35 10.49 -52.71 -19.27
CA LYS A 35 11.77 -52.04 -19.03
C LYS A 35 11.67 -50.57 -19.47
N VAL A 36 12.10 -49.67 -18.62
CA VAL A 36 12.19 -48.23 -18.91
C VAL A 36 13.66 -47.85 -18.90
N GLU A 37 14.16 -47.46 -20.07
CA GLU A 37 15.52 -46.98 -20.22
C GLU A 37 15.62 -45.52 -19.79
N VAL A 38 16.72 -45.14 -19.15
CA VAL A 38 16.96 -43.77 -18.68
C VAL A 38 18.22 -43.22 -19.33
N TYR A 39 18.07 -42.05 -19.94
CA TYR A 39 19.17 -41.25 -20.48
C TYR A 39 19.22 -39.92 -19.74
N ARG A 40 20.37 -39.23 -19.79
CA ARG A 40 20.52 -37.88 -19.22
C ARG A 40 21.15 -36.91 -20.19
N VAL A 41 20.77 -35.64 -20.04
CA VAL A 41 21.38 -34.52 -20.75
C VAL A 41 21.46 -33.32 -19.80
N ASN A 42 22.61 -32.64 -19.77
CA ASN A 42 22.70 -31.36 -19.07
C ASN A 42 22.20 -30.24 -20.00
N ARG A 43 21.21 -29.47 -19.56
CA ARG A 43 20.72 -28.27 -20.26
C ARG A 43 20.79 -27.10 -19.29
N GLY A 44 21.62 -26.10 -19.61
CA GLY A 44 21.74 -24.89 -18.80
C GLY A 44 22.22 -25.13 -17.37
N GLY A 45 23.03 -26.17 -17.12
CA GLY A 45 23.47 -26.54 -15.78
C GLY A 45 22.57 -27.59 -15.11
N THR A 46 21.33 -27.76 -15.57
CA THR A 46 20.35 -28.69 -15.00
C THR A 46 20.41 -30.06 -15.68
N TRP A 47 20.50 -31.12 -14.87
CA TRP A 47 20.39 -32.50 -15.36
C TRP A 47 18.94 -32.83 -15.68
N ASN A 48 18.68 -33.15 -16.95
CA ASN A 48 17.39 -33.65 -17.42
C ASN A 48 17.51 -35.15 -17.65
N TYR A 49 16.62 -35.93 -17.03
CA TYR A 49 16.53 -37.37 -17.22
C TYR A 49 15.38 -37.70 -18.19
N ILE A 50 15.68 -38.48 -19.21
CA ILE A 50 14.78 -38.85 -20.29
C ILE A 50 14.46 -40.33 -20.13
N PHE A 51 13.19 -40.63 -19.86
CA PHE A 51 12.68 -41.99 -19.69
C PHE A 51 12.12 -42.49 -21.03
N VAL A 52 12.55 -43.67 -21.47
CA VAL A 52 12.23 -44.25 -22.78
C VAL A 52 11.57 -45.61 -22.58
N ASN A 53 10.38 -45.76 -23.14
CA ASN A 53 9.57 -46.98 -23.13
C ASN A 53 8.57 -46.91 -24.29
N ASP A 54 8.13 -48.05 -24.79
CA ASP A 54 7.22 -48.15 -25.94
C ASP A 54 5.86 -47.46 -25.68
N VAL A 55 5.43 -47.33 -24.43
CA VAL A 55 4.19 -46.59 -24.09
C VAL A 55 4.30 -45.07 -24.36
N PHE A 56 5.51 -44.53 -24.50
CA PHE A 56 5.78 -43.11 -24.79
C PHE A 56 5.91 -42.80 -26.30
N ASP A 57 5.29 -43.63 -27.13
CA ASP A 57 5.31 -43.57 -28.59
C ASP A 57 4.73 -42.28 -29.20
N TRP A 58 3.72 -41.65 -28.59
CA TRP A 58 3.25 -40.31 -28.95
C TRP A 58 2.79 -39.46 -27.77
N LEU A 59 2.85 -38.14 -27.95
CA LEU A 59 2.45 -37.14 -26.96
C LEU A 59 0.91 -37.01 -26.90
N TYR A 60 0.37 -36.93 -25.67
CA TYR A 60 -1.05 -36.69 -25.40
C TYR A 60 -1.99 -37.67 -26.10
N ALA A 61 -1.85 -38.96 -25.82
CA ALA A 61 -2.93 -39.90 -26.10
C ALA A 61 -4.25 -39.38 -25.49
N ASP A 62 -5.37 -39.62 -26.15
CA ASP A 62 -6.70 -39.33 -25.60
C ASP A 62 -6.83 -40.01 -24.21
N GLY A 63 -7.71 -39.54 -23.32
CA GLY A 63 -7.86 -40.11 -21.96
C GLY A 63 -8.38 -41.56 -21.89
N SER A 64 -8.02 -42.36 -22.90
CA SER A 64 -8.04 -43.80 -22.98
C SER A 64 -7.08 -44.47 -21.99
N LEU A 65 -7.11 -45.80 -22.00
CA LEU A 65 -6.16 -46.65 -21.30
C LEU A 65 -4.70 -46.31 -21.62
N HIS A 66 -4.37 -45.90 -22.86
CA HIS A 66 -2.99 -45.59 -23.24
C HIS A 66 -2.44 -44.39 -22.48
N ARG A 67 -3.22 -43.30 -22.38
CA ARG A 67 -2.84 -42.11 -21.59
C ARG A 67 -2.70 -42.42 -20.11
N PHE A 68 -3.60 -43.24 -19.57
CA PHE A 68 -3.50 -43.71 -18.18
C PHE A 68 -2.19 -44.48 -17.98
N MET A 69 -1.86 -45.41 -18.88
CA MET A 69 -0.64 -46.20 -18.82
C MET A 69 0.62 -45.36 -18.97
N GLN A 70 0.64 -44.33 -19.82
CA GLN A 70 1.75 -43.38 -19.91
C GLN A 70 2.07 -42.76 -18.54
N GLN A 71 1.06 -42.26 -17.84
CA GLN A 71 1.25 -41.59 -16.54
C GLN A 71 1.64 -42.58 -15.44
N VAL A 72 1.03 -43.77 -15.43
CA VAL A 72 1.36 -44.85 -14.49
C VAL A 72 2.80 -45.34 -14.67
N VAL A 73 3.21 -45.66 -15.90
CA VAL A 73 4.55 -46.15 -16.22
C VAL A 73 5.58 -45.07 -15.90
N PHE A 74 5.34 -43.83 -16.31
CA PHE A 74 6.23 -42.71 -16.03
C PHE A 74 6.42 -42.51 -14.53
N GLY A 75 5.33 -42.38 -13.76
CA GLY A 75 5.44 -42.11 -12.34
C GLY A 75 6.09 -43.24 -11.54
N LYS A 76 5.79 -44.50 -11.88
CA LYS A 76 6.50 -45.65 -11.30
C LYS A 76 7.98 -45.66 -11.66
N ALA A 77 8.32 -45.37 -12.91
CA ALA A 77 9.71 -45.40 -13.36
C ALA A 77 10.54 -44.31 -12.70
N VAL A 78 9.99 -43.10 -12.55
CA VAL A 78 10.63 -42.00 -11.81
C VAL A 78 10.86 -42.39 -10.35
N TYR A 79 9.84 -42.92 -9.66
CA TYR A 79 9.97 -43.38 -8.28
C TYR A 79 11.06 -44.46 -8.14
N GLN A 80 11.05 -45.49 -9.00
CA GLN A 80 12.05 -46.57 -8.97
C GLN A 80 13.47 -46.06 -9.30
N PHE A 81 13.59 -45.13 -10.24
CA PHE A 81 14.86 -44.48 -10.56
C PHE A 81 15.44 -43.75 -9.34
N LEU A 82 14.62 -42.94 -8.64
CA LEU A 82 15.06 -42.23 -7.45
C LEU A 82 15.50 -43.18 -6.34
N LYS A 83 14.76 -44.28 -6.10
CA LYS A 83 15.17 -45.33 -5.14
C LYS A 83 16.47 -46.02 -5.54
N LYS A 84 16.61 -46.40 -6.81
CA LYS A 84 17.79 -47.12 -7.31
C LYS A 84 19.07 -46.30 -7.16
N HIS A 85 18.97 -44.99 -7.37
CA HIS A 85 20.10 -44.06 -7.30
C HIS A 85 20.23 -43.32 -5.96
N ASP A 86 19.43 -43.71 -4.94
CA ASP A 86 19.39 -43.08 -3.61
C ASP A 86 19.23 -41.55 -3.65
N ILE A 87 18.38 -41.07 -4.56
CA ILE A 87 18.07 -39.65 -4.71
C ILE A 87 16.84 -39.33 -3.87
N ARG A 88 17.01 -38.44 -2.89
CA ARG A 88 15.93 -37.90 -2.05
C ARG A 88 15.79 -36.41 -2.31
N PRO A 89 14.80 -35.98 -3.09
CA PRO A 89 14.62 -34.57 -3.37
C PRO A 89 14.03 -33.84 -2.17
N ASP A 90 14.44 -32.60 -1.92
CA ASP A 90 13.74 -31.71 -0.98
C ASP A 90 12.34 -31.33 -1.51
N ILE A 91 12.22 -31.18 -2.84
CA ILE A 91 10.99 -30.85 -3.56
C ILE A 91 10.73 -31.84 -4.68
N LEU A 92 9.52 -32.41 -4.72
CA LEU A 92 8.92 -32.98 -5.93
C LEU A 92 7.94 -31.95 -6.52
N HIS A 93 8.30 -31.38 -7.66
CA HIS A 93 7.45 -30.42 -8.37
C HIS A 93 6.65 -31.12 -9.47
N LEU A 94 5.33 -31.19 -9.28
CA LEU A 94 4.36 -31.65 -10.26
C LEU A 94 4.01 -30.49 -11.20
N ASN A 95 4.69 -30.43 -12.35
CA ASN A 95 4.31 -29.53 -13.42
C ASN A 95 3.10 -30.13 -14.15
N GLU A 96 1.91 -29.66 -13.79
CA GLU A 96 0.62 -30.31 -14.08
C GLU A 96 0.50 -31.70 -13.43
N THR A 97 -0.62 -32.38 -13.71
CA THR A 97 -1.02 -33.66 -13.11
C THR A 97 -0.30 -34.95 -13.57
N PRO A 98 0.34 -35.06 -14.75
CA PRO A 98 0.93 -36.33 -15.19
C PRO A 98 1.89 -37.04 -14.21
N PRO A 99 2.72 -36.34 -13.41
CA PRO A 99 3.65 -36.99 -12.47
C PRO A 99 3.01 -37.41 -11.13
N VAL A 100 1.70 -37.27 -10.92
CA VAL A 100 1.02 -37.50 -9.62
C VAL A 100 1.22 -38.91 -9.06
N VAL A 101 1.40 -39.93 -9.92
CA VAL A 101 1.69 -41.30 -9.48
C VAL A 101 3.02 -41.37 -8.72
N THR A 102 4.02 -40.55 -9.09
CA THR A 102 5.27 -40.42 -8.34
C THR A 102 5.02 -39.87 -6.95
N ALA A 103 4.23 -38.79 -6.85
CA ALA A 103 3.88 -38.16 -5.57
C ALA A 103 3.18 -39.14 -4.62
N MET A 104 2.23 -39.91 -5.15
CA MET A 104 1.54 -40.96 -4.41
C MET A 104 2.50 -42.03 -3.88
N LEU A 105 3.40 -42.56 -4.73
CA LEU A 105 4.36 -43.57 -4.31
C LEU A 105 5.37 -43.04 -3.27
N MET A 106 5.81 -41.78 -3.42
CA MET A 106 6.65 -41.13 -2.41
C MET A 106 5.93 -40.96 -1.08
N ARG A 107 4.67 -40.52 -1.06
CA ARG A 107 3.88 -40.41 0.17
C ARG A 107 3.60 -41.76 0.83
N ALA A 108 3.63 -42.85 0.05
CA ALA A 108 3.50 -44.20 0.58
C ALA A 108 4.80 -44.73 1.20
N ASP A 109 5.97 -44.23 0.80
CA ASP A 109 7.30 -44.66 1.25
C ASP A 109 7.92 -43.65 2.22
N ASP A 110 8.06 -44.07 3.48
CA ASP A 110 8.57 -43.24 4.59
C ASP A 110 9.99 -42.67 4.31
N SER A 111 10.76 -43.23 3.38
CA SER A 111 12.08 -42.68 3.00
C SER A 111 12.01 -41.31 2.29
N PHE A 112 10.82 -40.89 1.85
CA PHE A 112 10.54 -39.57 1.27
C PHE A 112 9.67 -38.69 2.18
N ASP A 113 9.57 -39.02 3.48
CA ASP A 113 8.72 -38.25 4.39
C ASP A 113 9.11 -36.78 4.48
N ASP A 114 10.37 -36.41 4.27
CA ASP A 114 10.82 -35.02 4.28
C ASP A 114 10.70 -34.31 2.91
N THR A 115 10.32 -35.03 1.84
CA THR A 115 10.15 -34.45 0.50
C THR A 115 8.85 -33.66 0.45
N ALA A 116 8.94 -32.36 0.22
CA ALA A 116 7.77 -31.53 -0.03
C ALA A 116 7.27 -31.69 -1.48
N ILE A 117 5.96 -31.58 -1.68
CA ILE A 117 5.30 -31.74 -2.97
C ILE A 117 4.64 -30.42 -3.36
N VAL A 118 4.97 -29.95 -4.56
CA VAL A 118 4.40 -28.74 -5.16
C VAL A 118 3.61 -29.14 -6.39
N TYR A 119 2.43 -28.55 -6.59
CA TYR A 119 1.62 -28.78 -7.79
C TYR A 119 1.34 -27.47 -8.53
N THR A 120 1.78 -27.37 -9.80
CA THR A 120 1.39 -26.25 -10.66
C THR A 120 0.11 -26.54 -11.43
N ASN A 121 -0.88 -25.69 -11.27
CA ASN A 121 -2.00 -25.59 -12.19
C ASN A 121 -1.67 -24.59 -13.32
N HIS A 122 -1.86 -24.97 -14.59
CA HIS A 122 -1.68 -24.08 -15.75
C HIS A 122 -2.97 -23.81 -16.52
N THR A 123 -4.11 -24.36 -16.08
CA THR A 123 -5.37 -24.23 -16.80
C THR A 123 -6.50 -23.74 -15.91
N LEU A 124 -7.32 -22.84 -16.49
CA LEU A 124 -8.61 -22.45 -15.94
C LEU A 124 -9.78 -23.11 -16.68
N VAL A 125 -9.49 -23.78 -17.79
CA VAL A 125 -10.49 -24.45 -18.62
C VAL A 125 -10.77 -25.83 -18.04
N PRO A 126 -12.00 -26.13 -17.55
CA PRO A 126 -12.33 -27.42 -16.94
C PRO A 126 -12.10 -28.61 -17.87
N ALA A 127 -12.24 -28.41 -19.19
CA ALA A 127 -11.92 -29.42 -20.20
C ALA A 127 -10.48 -29.95 -20.08
N GLY A 128 -9.53 -29.13 -19.61
CA GLY A 128 -8.16 -29.57 -19.34
C GLY A 128 -8.07 -30.62 -18.23
N PHE A 129 -9.00 -30.60 -17.26
CA PHE A 129 -9.10 -31.61 -16.20
C PHE A 129 -9.81 -32.88 -16.67
N HIS A 130 -10.74 -32.77 -17.61
CA HIS A 130 -11.45 -33.94 -18.15
C HIS A 130 -10.51 -34.96 -18.81
N ASP A 131 -9.40 -34.51 -19.40
CA ASP A 131 -8.37 -35.39 -19.94
C ASP A 131 -7.50 -36.07 -18.88
N GLN A 132 -7.65 -35.69 -17.62
CA GLN A 132 -6.99 -36.28 -16.45
C GLN A 132 -7.98 -37.06 -15.55
N ARG A 133 -9.22 -37.24 -16.03
CA ARG A 133 -10.26 -38.07 -15.42
C ARG A 133 -10.41 -39.38 -16.20
N PHE A 134 -10.14 -40.49 -15.53
CA PHE A 134 -10.15 -41.84 -16.08
C PHE A 134 -11.32 -42.63 -15.47
N SER A 135 -12.49 -42.59 -16.11
CA SER A 135 -13.65 -43.38 -15.69
C SER A 135 -13.50 -44.84 -16.11
N CYS A 136 -14.10 -45.76 -15.33
CA CYS A 136 -14.12 -47.19 -15.65
C CYS A 136 -14.59 -47.46 -17.09
N GLU A 137 -15.63 -46.74 -17.53
CA GLU A 137 -16.19 -46.85 -18.87
C GLU A 137 -15.17 -46.42 -19.95
N ARG A 138 -14.52 -45.26 -19.78
CA ARG A 138 -13.60 -44.69 -20.77
C ARG A 138 -12.36 -45.54 -20.98
N ILE A 139 -11.85 -46.16 -19.93
CA ILE A 139 -10.62 -46.97 -19.98
C ILE A 139 -10.89 -48.47 -20.16
N GLY A 140 -12.12 -48.93 -19.91
CA GLY A 140 -12.50 -50.34 -19.97
C GLY A 140 -11.95 -51.20 -18.82
N LEU A 141 -11.70 -50.62 -17.63
CA LEU A 141 -11.20 -51.31 -16.44
C LEU A 141 -12.09 -51.01 -15.23
N ASP A 142 -12.22 -51.96 -14.31
CA ASP A 142 -12.83 -51.67 -13.00
C ASP A 142 -11.87 -50.91 -12.07
N VAL A 143 -12.44 -50.28 -11.04
CA VAL A 143 -11.69 -49.50 -10.04
C VAL A 143 -10.59 -50.30 -9.36
N ASN A 144 -10.84 -51.56 -8.99
CA ASN A 144 -9.84 -52.36 -8.29
C ASN A 144 -8.65 -52.65 -9.22
N ARG A 145 -8.91 -52.83 -10.52
CA ARG A 145 -7.85 -53.00 -11.52
C ARG A 145 -7.06 -51.72 -11.71
N MET A 146 -7.71 -50.55 -11.75
CA MET A 146 -7.03 -49.26 -11.80
C MET A 146 -6.13 -49.03 -10.58
N GLU A 147 -6.65 -49.25 -9.37
CA GLU A 147 -5.90 -49.12 -8.11
C GLU A 147 -4.68 -50.03 -8.09
N TYR A 148 -4.87 -51.28 -8.49
CA TYR A 148 -3.80 -52.24 -8.61
C TYR A 148 -2.73 -51.78 -9.60
N LEU A 149 -3.13 -51.22 -10.75
CA LEU A 149 -2.20 -50.67 -11.74
C LEU A 149 -1.47 -49.42 -11.24
N LEU A 150 -2.10 -48.57 -10.43
CA LEU A 150 -1.40 -47.46 -9.76
C LEU A 150 -0.36 -47.97 -8.75
N GLY A 151 -0.57 -49.17 -8.21
CA GLY A 151 0.25 -49.72 -7.14
C GLY A 151 -0.34 -49.47 -5.76
N LEU A 152 -1.64 -49.18 -5.66
CA LEU A 152 -2.37 -49.05 -4.41
C LEU A 152 -2.68 -50.45 -3.84
N HIS A 153 -1.83 -50.94 -2.94
CA HIS A 153 -2.03 -52.19 -2.19
C HIS A 153 -1.45 -52.07 -0.77
N GLY A 154 -2.07 -52.72 0.24
CA GLY A 154 -1.61 -52.69 1.64
C GLY A 154 -2.35 -51.72 2.57
N GLU A 155 -1.75 -51.37 3.72
CA GLU A 155 -2.41 -50.63 4.82
C GLU A 155 -2.73 -49.16 4.51
N LYS A 156 -1.97 -48.49 3.63
CA LYS A 156 -2.18 -47.08 3.24
C LYS A 156 -3.19 -46.88 2.09
N VAL A 157 -3.84 -47.94 1.60
CA VAL A 157 -4.75 -47.91 0.42
C VAL A 157 -5.98 -47.05 0.63
N GLY A 158 -6.57 -47.07 1.84
CA GLY A 158 -7.78 -46.31 2.13
C GLY A 158 -7.61 -44.81 1.87
N THR A 159 -6.50 -44.23 2.33
CA THR A 159 -6.20 -42.81 2.19
C THR A 159 -5.99 -42.38 0.73
N PHE A 160 -5.20 -43.11 -0.04
CA PHE A 160 -4.95 -42.73 -1.44
C PHE A 160 -6.13 -43.01 -2.36
N ARG A 161 -6.96 -44.02 -2.04
CA ARG A 161 -8.22 -44.26 -2.76
C ARG A 161 -9.12 -43.03 -2.70
N GLU A 162 -9.24 -42.38 -1.54
CA GLU A 162 -10.02 -41.15 -1.38
C GLU A 162 -9.45 -39.96 -2.19
N TYR A 163 -8.15 -39.96 -2.49
CA TYR A 163 -7.51 -38.86 -3.23
C TYR A 163 -7.64 -39.00 -4.74
N PHE A 164 -7.71 -40.23 -5.25
CA PHE A 164 -7.82 -40.48 -6.69
C PHE A 164 -9.26 -40.75 -7.11
N LEU A 165 -10.09 -41.43 -6.30
CA LEU A 165 -11.41 -41.88 -6.74
C LEU A 165 -12.48 -40.82 -6.48
N THR A 166 -13.04 -40.28 -7.55
CA THR A 166 -14.22 -39.40 -7.54
C THR A 166 -15.43 -40.15 -8.11
N ASN A 167 -16.63 -39.83 -7.60
CA ASN A 167 -17.91 -40.42 -8.01
C ASN A 167 -18.01 -41.97 -7.95
N GLY A 168 -17.05 -42.63 -7.29
CA GLY A 168 -17.04 -44.08 -7.06
C GLY A 168 -16.50 -44.93 -8.22
N ASP A 169 -16.28 -44.35 -9.41
CA ASP A 169 -15.86 -45.07 -10.62
C ASP A 169 -14.82 -44.33 -11.49
N THR A 170 -14.37 -43.15 -11.06
CA THR A 170 -13.50 -42.28 -11.86
C THR A 170 -12.23 -41.94 -11.11
N MET A 171 -11.07 -42.21 -11.71
CA MET A 171 -9.78 -41.77 -11.17
C MET A 171 -9.46 -40.35 -11.67
N ASP A 172 -9.44 -39.37 -10.77
CA ASP A 172 -9.18 -37.97 -11.04
C ASP A 172 -7.77 -37.58 -10.56
N PHE A 173 -6.85 -37.43 -11.52
CA PHE A 173 -5.46 -37.11 -11.23
C PHE A 173 -5.26 -35.64 -10.84
N CYS A 174 -6.16 -34.74 -11.25
CA CYS A 174 -6.16 -33.35 -10.78
C CYS A 174 -6.49 -33.29 -9.30
N TYR A 175 -7.56 -33.98 -8.89
CA TYR A 175 -7.96 -34.06 -7.49
C TYR A 175 -6.86 -34.69 -6.62
N ALA A 176 -6.23 -35.75 -7.11
CA ALA A 176 -5.11 -36.37 -6.41
C ALA A 176 -3.90 -35.43 -6.27
N SER A 177 -3.52 -34.71 -7.33
CA SER A 177 -2.39 -33.76 -7.30
C SER A 177 -2.63 -32.66 -6.27
N MET A 178 -3.84 -32.11 -6.26
CA MET A 178 -4.30 -31.11 -5.29
C MET A 178 -4.24 -31.63 -3.84
N LYS A 179 -4.66 -32.87 -3.59
CA LYS A 179 -4.65 -33.47 -2.25
C LYS A 179 -3.24 -33.81 -1.75
N LEU A 180 -2.36 -34.23 -2.64
CA LEU A 180 -1.00 -34.66 -2.31
C LEU A 180 -0.03 -33.49 -2.12
N ALA A 181 -0.34 -32.32 -2.69
CA ALA A 181 0.51 -31.15 -2.63
C ALA A 181 0.50 -30.46 -1.25
N ASP A 182 1.69 -30.08 -0.80
CA ASP A 182 1.87 -29.21 0.36
C ASP A 182 1.51 -27.77 -0.03
N ILE A 183 1.97 -27.31 -1.21
CA ILE A 183 1.63 -26.03 -1.82
C ILE A 183 1.19 -26.21 -3.27
N ILE A 184 0.21 -25.42 -3.70
CA ILE A 184 -0.24 -25.34 -5.09
C ILE A 184 0.24 -24.01 -5.66
N ASN A 185 0.83 -24.02 -6.85
CA ASN A 185 1.15 -22.79 -7.54
C ASN A 185 0.26 -22.58 -8.77
N ALA A 186 -0.13 -21.33 -8.93
CA ALA A 186 -0.69 -20.75 -10.13
C ALA A 186 0.38 -19.93 -10.85
N VAL A 187 0.19 -19.65 -12.13
CA VAL A 187 1.21 -19.03 -12.99
C VAL A 187 1.07 -17.50 -13.17
N SER A 188 0.17 -16.90 -12.40
CA SER A 188 -0.04 -15.46 -12.22
C SER A 188 -0.95 -15.27 -11.00
N ASP A 189 -1.07 -14.07 -10.47
CA ASP A 189 -1.95 -13.74 -9.35
C ASP A 189 -3.43 -13.77 -9.73
N GLU A 190 -3.77 -13.28 -10.93
CA GLU A 190 -5.13 -13.43 -11.45
C GLU A 190 -5.49 -14.93 -11.56
N HIS A 191 -4.55 -15.74 -12.05
CA HIS A 191 -4.71 -17.18 -12.13
C HIS A 191 -4.80 -17.87 -10.77
N ALA A 192 -4.15 -17.35 -9.73
CA ALA A 192 -4.24 -17.88 -8.37
C ALA A 192 -5.66 -17.77 -7.82
N GLY A 193 -6.25 -16.57 -7.91
CA GLY A 193 -7.63 -16.34 -7.48
C GLY A 193 -8.63 -17.20 -8.26
N LEU A 194 -8.42 -17.33 -9.57
CA LEU A 194 -9.27 -18.17 -10.43
C LEU A 194 -9.07 -19.66 -10.20
N THR A 195 -7.86 -20.11 -9.84
CA THR A 195 -7.58 -21.51 -9.47
C THR A 195 -8.29 -21.88 -8.17
N VAL A 196 -8.28 -20.99 -7.17
CA VAL A 196 -9.03 -21.20 -5.91
C VAL A 196 -10.53 -21.34 -6.20
N LYS A 197 -11.08 -20.44 -7.02
CA LYS A 197 -12.48 -20.52 -7.45
C LYS A 197 -12.77 -21.82 -8.18
N LEU A 198 -11.95 -22.18 -9.17
CA LEU A 198 -12.11 -23.39 -9.96
C LEU A 198 -12.11 -24.65 -9.09
N PHE A 199 -11.19 -24.78 -8.14
CA PHE A 199 -11.16 -25.94 -7.24
C PHE A 199 -12.31 -25.96 -6.24
N ARG A 200 -12.80 -24.79 -5.82
CA ARG A 200 -14.02 -24.68 -5.01
C ARG A 200 -15.25 -25.14 -5.82
N ASP A 201 -15.37 -24.69 -7.06
CA ASP A 201 -16.51 -25.00 -7.93
C ASP A 201 -16.51 -26.48 -8.37
N GLU A 202 -15.35 -27.04 -8.73
CA GLU A 202 -15.21 -28.42 -9.21
C GLU A 202 -15.21 -29.45 -8.06
N TYR A 203 -14.60 -29.14 -6.92
CA TYR A 203 -14.34 -30.13 -5.86
C TYR A 203 -14.90 -29.74 -4.48
N GLY A 204 -15.46 -28.54 -4.31
CA GLY A 204 -15.99 -28.08 -3.02
C GLY A 204 -14.93 -27.83 -1.95
N VAL A 205 -13.66 -27.59 -2.34
CA VAL A 205 -12.54 -27.40 -1.42
C VAL A 205 -12.05 -25.96 -1.48
N ASP A 206 -11.90 -25.32 -0.32
CA ASP A 206 -11.22 -24.03 -0.22
C ASP A 206 -9.73 -24.22 0.04
N LEU A 207 -8.91 -23.70 -0.87
CA LEU A 207 -7.46 -23.81 -0.85
C LEU A 207 -6.78 -22.45 -0.89
N THR A 208 -7.49 -21.40 -0.44
CA THR A 208 -6.98 -20.01 -0.45
C THR A 208 -5.59 -19.90 0.16
N ASP A 209 -5.31 -20.59 1.27
CA ASP A 209 -4.01 -20.53 1.95
C ASP A 209 -2.91 -21.40 1.30
N LYS A 210 -3.28 -22.27 0.35
CA LYS A 210 -2.35 -23.18 -0.33
C LYS A 210 -1.97 -22.74 -1.74
N VAL A 211 -2.76 -21.89 -2.38
CA VAL A 211 -2.57 -21.48 -3.78
C VAL A 211 -1.75 -20.19 -3.85
N ILE A 212 -0.61 -20.24 -4.55
CA ILE A 212 0.31 -19.10 -4.68
C ILE A 212 0.49 -18.73 -6.16
N GLY A 213 0.29 -17.45 -6.50
CA GLY A 213 0.58 -16.91 -7.82
C GLY A 213 2.08 -16.70 -8.04
N VAL A 214 2.62 -17.23 -9.14
CA VAL A 214 3.99 -17.00 -9.58
C VAL A 214 4.00 -16.68 -11.06
N LEU A 215 4.27 -15.41 -11.39
CA LEU A 215 4.42 -14.97 -12.77
C LEU A 215 5.49 -15.79 -13.51
N ASN A 216 5.11 -16.38 -14.65
CA ASN A 216 6.02 -17.16 -15.48
C ASN A 216 7.14 -16.33 -16.10
N GLY A 217 8.25 -17.01 -16.41
CA GLY A 217 9.42 -16.43 -17.06
C GLY A 217 9.76 -17.07 -18.41
N SER A 218 10.72 -16.49 -19.12
CA SER A 218 11.31 -17.06 -20.33
C SER A 218 12.83 -16.91 -20.32
N GLY A 219 13.52 -17.98 -20.75
CA GLY A 219 14.98 -18.06 -20.70
C GLY A 219 15.69 -17.42 -21.88
N GLU A 220 17.02 -17.45 -21.80
CA GLU A 220 17.90 -16.83 -22.80
C GLU A 220 17.75 -17.45 -24.20
N GLU A 221 17.23 -18.67 -24.34
CA GLU A 221 16.98 -19.28 -25.65
C GLU A 221 16.00 -18.49 -26.53
N TRP A 222 15.21 -17.58 -25.93
CA TRP A 222 14.30 -16.68 -26.63
C TRP A 222 14.89 -15.30 -26.94
N VAL A 223 16.10 -15.01 -26.45
CA VAL A 223 16.79 -13.74 -26.60
C VAL A 223 17.76 -13.80 -27.78
N SER A 224 17.83 -12.73 -28.57
CA SER A 224 18.77 -12.63 -29.70
C SER A 224 20.24 -12.70 -29.24
N ASP A 225 21.11 -13.29 -30.06
CA ASP A 225 22.51 -13.50 -29.72
C ASP A 225 23.31 -12.19 -29.60
N ASP A 226 22.96 -11.17 -30.37
CA ASP A 226 23.55 -9.83 -30.23
C ASP A 226 23.23 -9.24 -28.84
N LEU A 227 21.99 -9.38 -28.39
CA LEU A 227 21.56 -8.87 -27.08
C LEU A 227 22.16 -9.68 -25.92
N LYS A 228 22.32 -11.00 -26.07
CA LYS A 228 23.08 -11.83 -25.12
C LYS A 228 24.53 -11.36 -25.00
N SER A 229 25.15 -11.00 -26.12
CA SER A 229 26.54 -10.51 -26.13
C SER A 229 26.68 -9.22 -25.35
N ILE A 230 25.75 -8.27 -25.52
CA ILE A 230 25.70 -7.03 -24.73
C ILE A 230 25.53 -7.33 -23.22
N LYS A 231 24.63 -8.24 -22.86
CA LYS A 231 24.44 -8.63 -21.44
C LYS A 231 25.71 -9.23 -20.85
N LYS A 232 26.44 -10.05 -21.61
CA LYS A 232 27.72 -10.65 -21.20
C LYS A 232 28.83 -9.63 -20.95
N GLU A 233 28.77 -8.46 -21.61
CA GLU A 233 29.68 -7.34 -21.37
C GLU A 233 29.37 -6.57 -20.06
N GLY A 234 28.26 -6.88 -19.38
CA GLY A 234 27.87 -6.25 -18.12
C GLY A 234 27.23 -4.87 -18.29
N ARG A 235 26.69 -4.55 -19.47
CA ARG A 235 26.03 -3.27 -19.76
C ARG A 235 24.61 -3.48 -20.29
N LEU A 236 23.81 -2.41 -20.23
CA LEU A 236 22.48 -2.36 -20.84
C LEU A 236 22.56 -1.92 -22.31
N PRO A 237 21.64 -2.39 -23.18
CA PRO A 237 21.52 -1.88 -24.52
C PRO A 237 20.90 -0.48 -24.50
N THR A 238 21.33 0.37 -25.42
CA THR A 238 20.65 1.64 -25.71
C THR A 238 19.40 1.41 -26.57
N ALA A 239 18.52 2.40 -26.63
CA ALA A 239 17.31 2.36 -27.47
C ALA A 239 17.66 2.18 -28.98
N ASP A 240 18.75 2.81 -29.43
CA ASP A 240 19.24 2.65 -30.80
C ASP A 240 19.82 1.26 -31.08
N GLU A 241 20.56 0.68 -30.12
CA GLU A 241 21.06 -0.69 -30.25
C GLU A 241 19.92 -1.71 -30.34
N LEU A 242 18.90 -1.60 -29.48
CA LEU A 242 17.72 -2.48 -29.55
C LEU A 242 17.01 -2.39 -30.90
N TRP A 243 16.81 -1.18 -31.41
CA TRP A 243 16.24 -0.95 -32.73
C TRP A 243 17.08 -1.61 -33.85
N ASN A 244 18.40 -1.40 -33.84
CA ASN A 244 19.28 -1.96 -34.86
C ASN A 244 19.33 -3.49 -34.81
N ILE A 245 19.34 -4.08 -33.61
CA ILE A 245 19.25 -5.53 -33.41
C ILE A 245 17.92 -6.05 -33.95
N ARG A 246 16.80 -5.36 -33.66
CA ARG A 246 15.48 -5.73 -34.19
C ARG A 246 15.47 -5.72 -35.71
N GLU A 247 15.95 -4.65 -36.34
CA GLU A 247 15.96 -4.52 -37.81
C GLU A 247 16.81 -5.61 -38.48
N LYS A 248 17.97 -5.94 -37.91
CA LYS A 248 18.81 -7.05 -38.37
C LYS A 248 18.07 -8.39 -38.27
N ASN A 249 17.52 -8.70 -37.10
CA ASN A 249 16.79 -9.94 -36.86
C ASN A 249 15.55 -10.05 -37.77
N LYS A 250 14.83 -8.94 -37.97
CA LYS A 250 13.66 -8.86 -38.85
C LYS A 250 14.03 -9.22 -40.28
N ALA A 251 15.12 -8.68 -40.83
CA ALA A 251 15.60 -9.01 -42.16
C ALA A 251 15.93 -10.51 -42.31
N GLU A 252 16.62 -11.11 -41.33
CA GLU A 252 16.96 -12.54 -41.35
C GLU A 252 15.73 -13.45 -41.24
N VAL A 253 14.77 -13.08 -40.38
CA VAL A 253 13.52 -13.81 -40.23
C VAL A 253 12.67 -13.70 -41.49
N TYR A 254 12.63 -12.54 -42.14
CA TYR A 254 11.83 -12.32 -43.34
C TYR A 254 12.37 -13.11 -44.53
N ASP A 255 13.70 -13.23 -44.66
CA ASP A 255 14.32 -14.12 -45.65
C ASP A 255 13.96 -15.59 -45.42
N LYS A 256 13.89 -16.04 -44.15
CA LYS A 256 13.43 -17.40 -43.81
C LYS A 256 11.94 -17.60 -44.14
N ILE A 257 11.11 -16.58 -43.91
CA ILE A 257 9.68 -16.61 -44.27
C ILE A 257 9.52 -16.66 -45.79
N GLU A 258 10.26 -15.85 -46.55
CA GLU A 258 10.21 -15.85 -48.01
C GLU A 258 10.64 -17.22 -48.56
N LYS A 259 11.70 -17.83 -48.01
CA LYS A 259 12.14 -19.17 -48.43
C LYS A 259 11.17 -20.29 -48.11
N SER A 260 10.44 -20.19 -47.01
CA SER A 260 9.52 -21.25 -46.55
C SER A 260 8.11 -21.09 -47.09
N THR A 261 7.66 -19.86 -47.34
CA THR A 261 6.29 -19.55 -47.74
C THR A 261 6.17 -18.95 -49.13
N GLY A 262 7.25 -18.43 -49.71
CA GLY A 262 7.23 -17.70 -50.99
C GLY A 262 6.74 -16.25 -50.89
N VAL A 263 6.33 -15.79 -49.70
CA VAL A 263 5.85 -14.42 -49.48
C VAL A 263 6.98 -13.54 -48.97
N LYS A 264 7.26 -12.46 -49.70
CA LYS A 264 8.28 -11.47 -49.34
C LYS A 264 7.68 -10.33 -48.52
N LEU A 265 8.04 -10.27 -47.24
CA LEU A 265 7.63 -9.18 -46.37
C LEU A 265 8.55 -7.95 -46.52
N ASP A 266 8.03 -6.72 -46.34
CA ASP A 266 8.81 -5.48 -46.43
C ASP A 266 9.23 -5.01 -45.02
N PRO A 267 10.54 -4.97 -44.71
CA PRO A 267 11.01 -4.58 -43.37
C PRO A 267 10.59 -3.15 -42.97
N LYS A 268 10.29 -2.26 -43.93
CA LYS A 268 9.85 -0.89 -43.66
C LYS A 268 8.39 -0.79 -43.23
N LYS A 269 7.60 -1.83 -43.46
CA LYS A 269 6.19 -1.87 -43.05
C LYS A 269 6.09 -2.38 -41.62
N PHE A 270 5.15 -1.79 -40.89
CA PHE A 270 4.80 -2.25 -39.54
C PHE A 270 4.14 -3.63 -39.62
N THR A 271 4.65 -4.57 -38.82
CA THR A 271 4.25 -5.98 -38.87
C THR A 271 3.79 -6.49 -37.51
N SER A 272 2.55 -6.97 -37.47
CA SER A 272 1.93 -7.57 -36.30
C SER A 272 1.98 -9.08 -36.33
N TRP A 273 2.24 -9.69 -35.18
CA TRP A 273 2.38 -11.15 -35.05
C TRP A 273 1.41 -11.74 -34.03
N ALA A 274 0.74 -12.83 -34.42
CA ALA A 274 -0.09 -13.65 -33.54
C ALA A 274 0.19 -15.16 -33.75
N VAL A 275 1.43 -15.56 -33.43
CA VAL A 275 1.92 -16.94 -33.55
C VAL A 275 1.74 -17.68 -32.22
N ARG A 276 0.68 -18.50 -32.13
CA ARG A 276 0.24 -19.25 -30.95
C ARG A 276 -0.78 -20.32 -31.33
N ARG A 277 -1.07 -21.25 -30.42
CA ARG A 277 -2.11 -22.28 -30.60
C ARG A 277 -3.42 -21.68 -31.14
N ILE A 278 -3.91 -22.27 -32.23
CA ILE A 278 -5.13 -21.86 -32.91
C ILE A 278 -6.29 -22.61 -32.26
N VAL A 279 -6.85 -21.99 -31.22
CA VAL A 279 -7.97 -22.49 -30.40
C VAL A 279 -8.92 -21.36 -30.07
N GLU A 280 -10.16 -21.73 -29.74
CA GLU A 280 -11.27 -20.80 -29.63
C GLU A 280 -11.01 -19.62 -28.68
N TYR A 281 -10.51 -19.91 -27.47
CA TYR A 281 -10.30 -18.89 -26.44
C TYR A 281 -9.18 -17.90 -26.78
N LYS A 282 -8.22 -18.25 -27.65
CA LYS A 282 -7.14 -17.35 -28.12
C LYS A 282 -7.61 -16.34 -29.17
N SER A 283 -8.83 -16.52 -29.70
CA SER A 283 -9.61 -15.59 -30.52
C SER A 283 -8.92 -14.97 -31.74
N GLN A 284 -7.89 -15.59 -32.31
CA GLN A 284 -7.16 -15.06 -33.48
C GLN A 284 -8.08 -14.78 -34.67
N TYR A 285 -8.85 -15.79 -35.12
CA TYR A 285 -9.74 -15.62 -36.26
C TYR A 285 -10.99 -14.78 -35.93
N PRO A 286 -11.70 -15.01 -34.81
CA PRO A 286 -12.88 -14.20 -34.44
C PRO A 286 -12.65 -12.70 -34.41
N VAL A 287 -11.45 -12.27 -34.00
CA VAL A 287 -11.06 -10.86 -33.89
C VAL A 287 -10.49 -10.35 -35.22
N LEU A 288 -9.48 -11.02 -35.78
CA LEU A 288 -8.73 -10.50 -36.93
C LEU A 288 -9.52 -10.52 -38.25
N ARG A 289 -10.56 -11.36 -38.38
CA ARG A 289 -11.37 -11.45 -39.61
C ARG A 289 -11.99 -10.11 -40.02
N PHE A 290 -12.32 -9.25 -39.05
CA PHE A 290 -12.85 -7.91 -39.32
C PHE A 290 -11.77 -6.88 -39.67
N LEU A 291 -10.52 -7.14 -39.27
CA LEU A 291 -9.44 -6.16 -39.38
C LEU A 291 -8.56 -6.37 -40.60
N VAL A 292 -8.41 -7.62 -41.04
CA VAL A 292 -7.38 -8.02 -42.03
C VAL A 292 -7.46 -7.22 -43.33
N HIS A 293 -8.68 -6.95 -43.84
CA HIS A 293 -8.88 -6.17 -45.06
C HIS A 293 -8.41 -4.72 -44.92
N VAL A 294 -8.78 -4.05 -43.82
CA VAL A 294 -8.39 -2.65 -43.59
C VAL A 294 -6.90 -2.55 -43.28
N MET A 295 -6.38 -3.45 -42.44
CA MET A 295 -4.97 -3.45 -42.04
C MET A 295 -4.03 -3.71 -43.22
N CYS A 296 -4.32 -4.74 -44.03
CA CYS A 296 -3.34 -5.30 -44.97
C CYS A 296 -3.53 -4.82 -46.41
N SER A 297 -4.59 -4.07 -46.73
CA SER A 297 -4.74 -3.47 -48.06
C SER A 297 -3.87 -2.22 -48.21
N SER A 298 -3.55 -1.87 -49.47
CA SER A 298 -2.77 -0.67 -49.80
C SER A 298 -3.40 0.62 -49.22
N LYS A 299 -2.57 1.62 -48.91
CA LYS A 299 -3.02 2.97 -48.50
C LYS A 299 -3.86 3.69 -49.57
N GLU A 300 -3.78 3.23 -50.82
CA GLU A 300 -4.58 3.72 -51.95
C GLU A 300 -5.96 3.05 -52.06
N THR A 301 -6.17 1.93 -51.36
CA THR A 301 -7.47 1.25 -51.33
C THR A 301 -8.40 2.04 -50.41
N VAL A 302 -9.48 2.55 -50.98
CA VAL A 302 -10.53 3.28 -50.26
C VAL A 302 -11.70 2.35 -50.03
N PHE A 303 -12.20 2.31 -48.80
CA PHE A 303 -13.36 1.55 -48.39
C PHE A 303 -14.47 2.51 -47.99
N THR A 304 -15.62 2.40 -48.64
CA THR A 304 -16.90 2.83 -48.05
C THR A 304 -17.42 1.75 -47.12
N ARG A 305 -18.34 2.11 -46.22
CA ARG A 305 -18.97 1.15 -45.30
C ARG A 305 -19.58 -0.04 -46.05
N GLU A 306 -20.31 0.22 -47.13
CA GLU A 306 -20.95 -0.79 -47.96
C GLU A 306 -19.91 -1.68 -48.67
N SER A 307 -18.84 -1.09 -49.21
CA SER A 307 -17.81 -1.87 -49.91
C SER A 307 -17.07 -2.84 -48.97
N LEU A 308 -16.79 -2.41 -47.73
CA LEU A 308 -16.13 -3.26 -46.74
C LEU A 308 -17.08 -4.36 -46.23
N ARG A 309 -18.36 -4.03 -46.02
CA ARG A 309 -19.39 -5.01 -45.66
C ARG A 309 -19.51 -6.12 -46.71
N GLU A 310 -19.55 -5.77 -48.00
CA GLU A 310 -19.62 -6.76 -49.07
C GLU A 310 -18.34 -7.60 -49.18
N LEU A 311 -17.18 -7.00 -48.92
CA LEU A 311 -15.91 -7.71 -48.84
C LEU A 311 -15.92 -8.73 -47.69
N TRP A 312 -16.38 -8.34 -46.51
CA TRP A 312 -16.53 -9.25 -45.37
C TRP A 312 -17.50 -10.40 -45.67
N LYS A 313 -18.65 -10.14 -46.31
CA LYS A 313 -19.58 -11.22 -46.71
C LYS A 313 -18.95 -12.22 -47.68
N ARG A 314 -18.08 -11.74 -48.59
CA ARG A 314 -17.35 -12.59 -49.54
C ARG A 314 -16.29 -13.45 -48.84
N ASP A 315 -15.55 -12.85 -47.91
CA ASP A 315 -14.30 -13.42 -47.42
C ASP A 315 -14.37 -14.04 -46.03
N ILE A 316 -15.40 -13.72 -45.24
CA ILE A 316 -15.66 -14.26 -43.91
C ILE A 316 -16.86 -15.22 -44.00
N PRO A 317 -16.64 -16.54 -44.15
CA PRO A 317 -17.73 -17.50 -44.36
C PRO A 317 -18.74 -17.58 -43.19
N ASP A 318 -18.34 -17.19 -41.97
CA ASP A 318 -19.25 -17.21 -40.81
C ASP A 318 -20.40 -16.22 -40.94
N LEU A 319 -20.24 -15.11 -41.69
CA LEU A 319 -21.32 -14.16 -41.96
C LEU A 319 -22.43 -14.74 -42.84
N LEU A 320 -22.17 -15.88 -43.51
CA LEU A 320 -23.15 -16.59 -44.33
C LEU A 320 -23.88 -17.69 -43.54
N GLY A 321 -23.74 -17.71 -42.21
CA GLY A 321 -24.41 -18.67 -41.33
C GLY A 321 -23.75 -20.05 -41.25
N ALA A 322 -22.56 -20.23 -41.82
CA ALA A 322 -21.88 -21.53 -41.91
C ALA A 322 -21.53 -22.17 -40.56
N ASN A 323 -21.59 -21.43 -39.44
CA ASN A 323 -21.32 -21.89 -38.07
C ASN A 323 -22.06 -21.04 -37.01
N ALA A 324 -23.36 -20.77 -37.21
CA ALA A 324 -24.12 -19.87 -36.34
C ALA A 324 -24.18 -20.32 -34.85
N ASP A 325 -24.09 -21.62 -34.59
CA ASP A 325 -24.19 -22.19 -33.22
C ASP A 325 -22.94 -21.93 -32.34
N ARG A 326 -21.85 -21.40 -32.91
CA ARG A 326 -20.63 -21.11 -32.13
C ARG A 326 -20.85 -19.84 -31.29
N ILE A 327 -20.37 -19.85 -30.05
CA ILE A 327 -20.58 -18.75 -29.10
C ILE A 327 -20.08 -17.38 -29.63
N TYR A 328 -18.97 -17.37 -30.37
CA TYR A 328 -18.41 -16.16 -30.99
C TYR A 328 -19.16 -15.67 -32.25
N ASN A 329 -20.16 -16.44 -32.70
CA ASN A 329 -21.01 -16.14 -33.86
C ASN A 329 -22.47 -15.83 -33.50
N ALA A 330 -22.86 -15.93 -32.22
CA ALA A 330 -24.25 -15.80 -31.77
C ALA A 330 -24.96 -14.53 -32.29
N ASP A 331 -24.22 -13.41 -32.38
CA ASP A 331 -24.69 -12.12 -32.89
C ASP A 331 -23.76 -11.57 -34.01
N ILE A 332 -23.25 -12.45 -34.88
CA ILE A 332 -22.17 -12.11 -35.82
C ILE A 332 -22.46 -10.91 -36.72
N GLU A 333 -23.69 -10.80 -37.25
CA GLU A 333 -24.09 -9.68 -38.11
C GLU A 333 -24.11 -8.37 -37.32
N LYS A 334 -24.68 -8.38 -36.11
CA LYS A 334 -24.71 -7.22 -35.21
C LYS A 334 -23.29 -6.80 -34.78
N ASN A 335 -22.42 -7.76 -34.51
CA ASN A 335 -21.02 -7.50 -34.20
C ASN A 335 -20.29 -6.88 -35.40
N ALA A 336 -20.53 -7.39 -36.61
CA ALA A 336 -19.97 -6.81 -37.83
C ALA A 336 -20.45 -5.35 -38.03
N GLU A 337 -21.74 -5.09 -37.86
CA GLU A 337 -22.29 -3.73 -37.92
C GLU A 337 -21.67 -2.79 -36.89
N HIS A 338 -21.49 -3.26 -35.66
CA HIS A 338 -20.85 -2.49 -34.59
C HIS A 338 -19.38 -2.17 -34.90
N VAL A 339 -18.61 -3.13 -35.44
CA VAL A 339 -17.22 -2.87 -35.87
C VAL A 339 -17.19 -1.88 -37.03
N LEU A 340 -18.14 -1.95 -37.99
CA LEU A 340 -18.28 -0.95 -39.05
C LEU A 340 -18.59 0.44 -38.47
N ASP A 341 -19.50 0.54 -37.50
CA ASP A 341 -19.85 1.81 -36.84
C ASP A 341 -18.60 2.47 -36.25
N MET A 342 -17.80 1.69 -35.51
CA MET A 342 -16.60 2.23 -34.87
C MET A 342 -15.48 2.57 -35.88
N LEU A 343 -15.28 1.76 -36.92
CA LEU A 343 -14.26 2.04 -37.95
C LEU A 343 -14.56 3.31 -38.75
N PHE A 344 -15.85 3.57 -39.02
CA PHE A 344 -16.34 4.70 -39.82
C PHE A 344 -16.84 5.88 -38.98
N ASP A 345 -16.60 5.90 -37.66
CA ASP A 345 -17.13 6.97 -36.79
C ASP A 345 -16.79 8.37 -37.33
N GLY A 346 -17.83 9.08 -37.78
CA GLY A 346 -17.74 10.41 -38.42
C GLY A 346 -17.09 10.46 -39.81
N LYS A 347 -16.85 9.32 -40.48
CA LYS A 347 -16.15 9.20 -41.77
C LYS A 347 -17.01 8.50 -42.81
N GLU A 348 -17.08 9.05 -44.03
CA GLU A 348 -17.74 8.39 -45.16
C GLU A 348 -16.87 7.27 -45.77
N GLU A 349 -15.55 7.44 -45.70
CA GLU A 349 -14.56 6.55 -46.29
C GLU A 349 -13.35 6.36 -45.36
N ILE A 350 -12.74 5.18 -45.41
CA ILE A 350 -11.47 4.87 -44.75
C ILE A 350 -10.49 4.24 -45.73
N ASN A 351 -9.20 4.43 -45.50
CA ASN A 351 -8.16 3.86 -46.36
C ASN A 351 -7.55 2.60 -45.74
N GLY A 352 -7.03 1.71 -46.59
CA GLY A 352 -6.15 0.63 -46.18
C GLY A 352 -4.90 1.17 -45.47
N ARG A 353 -4.24 0.32 -44.65
CA ARG A 353 -3.11 0.74 -43.81
C ARG A 353 -1.75 0.24 -44.27
N ASP A 354 -1.73 -0.64 -45.26
CA ASP A 354 -0.53 -1.28 -45.82
C ASP A 354 0.39 -1.83 -44.72
N ARG A 355 -0.22 -2.53 -43.76
CA ARG A 355 0.43 -3.22 -42.64
C ARG A 355 0.60 -4.69 -42.98
N GLN A 356 1.49 -5.36 -42.25
CA GLN A 356 1.75 -6.77 -42.43
C GLN A 356 1.29 -7.58 -41.22
N LEU A 357 0.81 -8.80 -41.47
CA LEU A 357 0.29 -9.70 -40.44
C LEU A 357 0.92 -11.09 -40.58
N VAL A 358 1.49 -11.59 -39.49
CA VAL A 358 2.05 -12.95 -39.41
C VAL A 358 1.27 -13.78 -38.40
N LEU A 359 0.73 -14.90 -38.87
CA LEU A 359 -0.08 -15.84 -38.11
C LEU A 359 0.59 -17.22 -38.10
N GLY A 360 0.34 -18.02 -37.07
CA GLY A 360 0.84 -19.39 -37.03
C GLY A 360 0.49 -20.08 -35.73
N GLY A 361 0.57 -21.41 -35.70
CA GLY A 361 0.24 -22.20 -34.52
C GLY A 361 -0.20 -23.63 -34.83
N PRO A 362 -0.21 -24.53 -33.83
CA PRO A 362 -0.88 -25.81 -33.96
C PRO A 362 -2.37 -25.58 -34.25
N GLY A 363 -2.87 -26.18 -35.34
CA GLY A 363 -4.19 -25.93 -35.91
C GLY A 363 -5.28 -26.86 -35.38
N TYR A 364 -5.78 -26.62 -34.16
CA TYR A 364 -6.91 -27.40 -33.62
C TYR A 364 -8.24 -26.99 -34.28
N GLU A 365 -8.39 -25.71 -34.60
CA GLU A 365 -9.50 -25.21 -35.42
C GLU A 365 -9.13 -25.26 -36.91
N THR A 366 -9.38 -26.40 -37.56
CA THR A 366 -9.03 -26.63 -38.98
C THR A 366 -9.70 -25.61 -39.92
N ALA A 367 -10.95 -25.23 -39.64
CA ALA A 367 -11.65 -24.21 -40.42
C ALA A 367 -10.92 -22.85 -40.39
N TRP A 368 -10.33 -22.46 -39.25
CA TRP A 368 -9.60 -21.19 -39.14
C TRP A 368 -8.27 -21.25 -39.90
N VAL A 369 -7.58 -22.39 -39.84
CA VAL A 369 -6.37 -22.64 -40.62
C VAL A 369 -6.64 -22.48 -42.13
N GLU A 370 -7.75 -23.01 -42.62
CA GLU A 370 -8.16 -22.83 -44.02
C GLU A 370 -8.42 -21.36 -44.36
N GLN A 371 -9.05 -20.59 -43.47
CA GLN A 371 -9.24 -19.15 -43.68
C GLN A 371 -7.93 -18.39 -43.68
N PHE A 372 -6.98 -18.70 -42.79
CA PHE A 372 -5.67 -18.04 -42.80
C PHE A 372 -4.86 -18.34 -44.07
N ARG A 373 -4.95 -19.57 -44.59
CA ARG A 373 -4.39 -19.92 -45.92
C ARG A 373 -5.06 -19.10 -47.04
N LYS A 374 -6.39 -18.99 -46.99
CA LYS A 374 -7.15 -18.18 -47.95
C LYS A 374 -6.72 -16.72 -47.90
N TRP A 375 -6.53 -16.13 -46.71
CA TRP A 375 -6.07 -14.75 -46.55
C TRP A 375 -4.69 -14.53 -47.16
N MET A 376 -3.79 -15.50 -47.00
CA MET A 376 -2.45 -15.44 -47.56
C MET A 376 -2.43 -15.53 -49.10
N TRP A 377 -3.22 -16.43 -49.70
CA TRP A 377 -3.08 -16.77 -51.13
C TRP A 377 -4.22 -16.35 -52.05
N ASN A 378 -5.43 -16.22 -51.50
CA ASN A 378 -6.68 -16.18 -52.28
C ASN A 378 -7.47 -14.89 -52.11
N ILE A 379 -6.98 -13.91 -51.35
CA ILE A 379 -7.59 -12.57 -51.23
C ILE A 379 -6.64 -11.55 -51.88
N PRO A 380 -6.89 -11.15 -53.14
CA PRO A 380 -5.98 -10.29 -53.91
C PRO A 380 -5.65 -8.96 -53.24
N GLU A 381 -6.59 -8.39 -52.48
CA GLU A 381 -6.45 -7.06 -51.87
C GLU A 381 -5.41 -7.02 -50.74
N ILE A 382 -5.10 -8.16 -50.12
CA ILE A 382 -4.19 -8.29 -48.97
C ILE A 382 -3.01 -9.26 -49.21
N ASN A 383 -2.98 -9.92 -50.36
CA ASN A 383 -1.92 -10.87 -50.72
C ASN A 383 -0.56 -10.17 -50.71
N GLY A 384 0.46 -10.82 -50.13
CA GLY A 384 1.80 -10.28 -49.92
C GLY A 384 1.98 -9.54 -48.58
N ASN A 385 0.89 -9.13 -47.93
CA ASN A 385 0.91 -8.50 -46.61
C ASN A 385 0.46 -9.45 -45.48
N VAL A 386 -0.10 -10.63 -45.79
CA VAL A 386 -0.47 -11.66 -44.80
C VAL A 386 0.39 -12.91 -45.00
N VAL A 387 0.94 -13.45 -43.91
CA VAL A 387 1.68 -14.71 -43.88
C VAL A 387 1.06 -15.65 -42.85
N PHE A 388 0.81 -16.88 -43.26
CA PHE A 388 0.44 -17.98 -42.37
C PHE A 388 1.58 -19.01 -42.31
N LEU A 389 2.16 -19.19 -41.13
CA LEU A 389 3.27 -20.11 -40.87
C LEU A 389 2.74 -21.51 -40.56
N GLU A 390 2.86 -22.40 -41.54
CA GLU A 390 2.53 -23.82 -41.38
C GLU A 390 3.62 -24.59 -40.60
N ASN A 391 3.29 -25.78 -40.11
CA ASN A 391 4.24 -26.68 -39.42
C ASN A 391 4.91 -26.00 -38.21
N TYR A 392 4.07 -25.39 -37.37
CA TYR A 392 4.47 -24.66 -36.19
C TYR A 392 5.46 -25.45 -35.31
N GLY A 393 6.43 -24.72 -34.73
CA GLY A 393 7.43 -25.27 -33.83
C GLY A 393 8.19 -24.16 -33.10
N PRO A 394 9.13 -24.50 -32.20
CA PRO A 394 9.89 -23.53 -31.41
C PRO A 394 10.62 -22.47 -32.26
N SER A 395 11.05 -22.82 -33.47
CA SER A 395 11.67 -21.87 -34.41
C SER A 395 10.75 -20.68 -34.75
N HIS A 396 9.46 -20.93 -34.95
CA HIS A 396 8.47 -19.89 -35.29
C HIS A 396 8.17 -18.97 -34.09
N LEU A 397 8.15 -19.53 -32.87
CA LEU A 397 8.05 -18.73 -31.65
C LEU A 397 9.28 -17.84 -31.46
N HIS A 398 10.47 -18.36 -31.75
CA HIS A 398 11.71 -17.59 -31.69
C HIS A 398 11.69 -16.48 -32.74
N MET A 399 11.26 -16.77 -33.98
CA MET A 399 11.06 -15.75 -35.01
C MET A 399 10.18 -14.60 -34.52
N GLN A 400 9.03 -14.89 -33.90
CA GLN A 400 8.18 -13.85 -33.32
C GLN A 400 8.91 -13.03 -32.25
N ALA A 401 9.59 -13.68 -31.30
CA ALA A 401 10.29 -13.02 -30.20
C ALA A 401 11.35 -12.01 -30.72
N VAL A 402 12.07 -12.38 -31.78
CA VAL A 402 13.20 -11.59 -32.29
C VAL A 402 12.86 -10.68 -33.49
N ALA A 403 11.70 -10.78 -34.12
CA ALA A 403 11.38 -9.99 -35.32
C ALA A 403 10.05 -9.22 -35.29
N ALA A 404 9.13 -9.51 -34.36
CA ALA A 404 7.85 -8.81 -34.33
C ALA A 404 8.02 -7.33 -33.97
N ASP A 405 7.37 -6.43 -34.72
CA ASP A 405 7.24 -5.03 -34.29
C ASP A 405 6.25 -4.95 -33.12
N ASN A 406 5.12 -5.66 -33.23
CA ASN A 406 4.29 -6.00 -32.09
C ASN A 406 3.82 -7.46 -32.06
N CYS A 407 3.58 -7.96 -30.85
CA CYS A 407 2.88 -9.22 -30.62
C CYS A 407 1.45 -8.94 -30.12
N ILE A 408 0.45 -9.52 -30.78
CA ILE A 408 -0.96 -9.35 -30.41
C ILE A 408 -1.41 -10.56 -29.58
N ASN A 409 -1.84 -10.29 -28.36
CA ASN A 409 -2.40 -11.25 -27.42
C ASN A 409 -3.88 -10.90 -27.19
N MET A 410 -4.77 -11.75 -27.71
CA MET A 410 -6.21 -11.54 -27.67
C MET A 410 -7.00 -12.71 -27.06
N PRO A 411 -6.57 -13.32 -25.94
CA PRO A 411 -7.37 -14.35 -25.31
C PRO A 411 -8.68 -13.77 -24.74
N ARG A 412 -9.68 -14.62 -24.52
CA ARG A 412 -10.84 -14.29 -23.67
C ARG A 412 -10.37 -14.03 -22.24
N GLN A 413 -11.04 -13.12 -21.53
CA GLN A 413 -10.75 -12.87 -20.11
C GLN A 413 -10.96 -14.16 -19.30
N PHE A 414 -10.04 -14.42 -18.37
CA PHE A 414 -10.04 -15.58 -17.47
C PHE A 414 -9.80 -16.95 -18.13
N ASP A 415 -9.59 -17.04 -19.44
CA ASP A 415 -9.20 -18.29 -20.11
C ASP A 415 -7.67 -18.42 -20.30
N GLU A 416 -6.93 -17.31 -20.17
CA GLU A 416 -5.47 -17.30 -20.20
C GLU A 416 -4.90 -17.25 -18.78
N ALA A 417 -4.08 -18.24 -18.41
CA ALA A 417 -3.46 -18.27 -17.10
C ALA A 417 -2.33 -17.23 -16.93
N CYS A 418 -1.52 -17.04 -17.98
CA CYS A 418 -0.41 -16.08 -17.95
C CYS A 418 -0.14 -15.54 -19.37
N GLY A 419 0.31 -16.42 -20.27
CA GLY A 419 0.88 -16.03 -21.55
C GLY A 419 2.37 -15.71 -21.40
N THR A 420 3.22 -16.38 -22.20
CA THR A 420 4.69 -16.16 -22.20
C THR A 420 5.20 -15.65 -23.54
N SER A 421 4.37 -15.66 -24.58
CA SER A 421 4.74 -15.19 -25.93
C SER A 421 5.02 -13.69 -25.99
N ASP A 422 4.33 -12.93 -25.15
CA ASP A 422 4.48 -11.50 -24.96
C ASP A 422 5.79 -11.14 -24.24
N GLY A 423 6.07 -11.83 -23.13
CA GLY A 423 7.31 -11.67 -22.38
C GLY A 423 8.53 -11.98 -23.23
N ARG A 424 8.49 -13.05 -24.04
CA ARG A 424 9.58 -13.38 -24.99
C ARG A 424 9.85 -12.25 -26.00
N GLY A 425 8.79 -11.62 -26.52
CA GLY A 425 8.91 -10.45 -27.39
C GLY A 425 9.57 -9.28 -26.66
N ALA A 426 9.07 -8.97 -25.45
CA ALA A 426 9.52 -7.85 -24.63
C ALA A 426 10.98 -8.01 -24.17
N LEU A 427 11.45 -9.22 -23.88
CA LEU A 427 12.86 -9.51 -23.57
C LEU A 427 13.83 -9.14 -24.72
N ASN A 428 13.30 -8.92 -25.92
CA ASN A 428 14.04 -8.43 -27.09
C ASN A 428 13.68 -6.97 -27.46
N GLY A 429 12.98 -6.24 -26.57
CA GLY A 429 12.44 -4.91 -26.83
C GLY A 429 11.23 -4.89 -27.77
N GLY A 430 10.50 -6.00 -27.88
CA GLY A 430 9.27 -6.09 -28.68
C GLY A 430 8.08 -5.51 -27.94
N VAL A 431 7.25 -4.75 -28.64
CA VAL A 431 6.08 -4.08 -28.06
C VAL A 431 4.89 -5.03 -28.08
N ASN A 432 4.07 -5.04 -27.03
CA ASN A 432 2.91 -5.92 -26.94
C ASN A 432 1.60 -5.15 -27.03
N ILE A 433 0.62 -5.76 -27.71
CA ILE A 433 -0.80 -5.44 -27.57
C ILE A 433 -1.42 -6.63 -26.85
N ALA A 434 -1.92 -6.46 -25.64
CA ALA A 434 -2.38 -7.56 -24.81
C ALA A 434 -3.67 -7.25 -24.06
N LEU A 435 -4.45 -8.28 -23.75
CA LEU A 435 -5.58 -8.17 -22.84
C LEU A 435 -5.11 -7.63 -21.47
N MET A 436 -5.89 -6.74 -20.86
CA MET A 436 -5.71 -6.26 -19.49
C MET A 436 -6.09 -7.35 -18.48
N GLY A 437 -5.25 -8.38 -18.39
CA GLY A 437 -5.41 -9.56 -17.55
C GLY A 437 -4.23 -10.51 -17.73
N ALA A 438 -4.33 -11.71 -17.14
CA ALA A 438 -3.33 -12.76 -17.16
C ALA A 438 -1.93 -12.26 -16.74
N GLY A 439 -0.86 -12.73 -17.40
CA GLY A 439 0.51 -12.30 -17.10
C GLY A 439 0.81 -10.84 -17.45
N PRO A 440 0.35 -10.30 -18.61
CA PRO A 440 0.63 -8.93 -19.02
C PRO A 440 0.31 -7.85 -17.98
N ILE A 441 -0.79 -7.97 -17.23
CA ILE A 441 -1.18 -6.94 -16.25
C ILE A 441 -0.19 -6.80 -15.10
N GLU A 442 0.63 -7.84 -14.83
CA GLU A 442 1.58 -7.84 -13.73
C GLU A 442 2.91 -7.16 -14.08
N TRP A 443 3.32 -7.21 -15.36
CA TRP A 443 4.64 -6.72 -15.78
C TRP A 443 4.62 -5.58 -16.80
N MET A 444 3.55 -5.44 -17.59
CA MET A 444 3.45 -4.44 -18.64
C MET A 444 2.72 -3.18 -18.14
N THR A 445 3.13 -2.02 -18.65
CA THR A 445 2.54 -0.71 -18.35
C THR A 445 1.91 -0.12 -19.61
N GLU A 446 0.67 0.39 -19.49
CA GLU A 446 -0.02 1.09 -20.59
C GLU A 446 0.81 2.27 -21.08
N TYR A 447 0.94 2.39 -22.40
CA TYR A 447 1.57 3.53 -23.04
C TYR A 447 0.69 4.78 -22.95
N ASP A 448 1.25 5.82 -22.33
CA ASP A 448 0.66 7.14 -22.21
C ASP A 448 1.29 8.08 -23.25
N GLU A 449 0.44 8.68 -24.10
CA GLU A 449 0.90 9.49 -25.21
C GLU A 449 1.46 10.86 -24.80
N GLU A 450 0.89 11.46 -23.75
CA GLU A 450 1.24 12.79 -23.26
C GLU A 450 2.63 12.78 -22.63
N THR A 451 2.87 11.78 -21.78
CA THR A 451 4.13 11.59 -21.06
C THR A 451 5.17 10.82 -21.89
N GLY A 452 4.73 9.99 -22.84
CA GLY A 452 5.60 9.07 -23.59
C GLY A 452 6.12 7.89 -22.76
N LYS A 453 5.56 7.67 -21.56
CA LYS A 453 5.90 6.54 -20.68
C LYS A 453 5.05 5.30 -21.03
N GLY A 454 5.51 4.13 -20.59
CA GLY A 454 4.84 2.83 -20.77
C GLY A 454 5.63 1.84 -21.62
N SER A 455 5.22 0.57 -21.60
CA SER A 455 5.94 -0.57 -22.20
C SER A 455 5.10 -1.40 -23.18
N GLY A 456 3.79 -1.12 -23.29
CA GLY A 456 2.93 -1.73 -24.30
C GLY A 456 1.52 -1.16 -24.28
N PHE A 457 0.58 -1.90 -24.87
CA PHE A 457 -0.80 -1.46 -25.06
C PHE A 457 -1.77 -2.52 -24.57
N PHE A 458 -2.68 -2.14 -23.68
CA PHE A 458 -3.75 -2.98 -23.16
C PHE A 458 -5.05 -2.83 -23.93
N VAL A 459 -5.82 -3.92 -24.00
CA VAL A 459 -7.22 -3.95 -24.45
C VAL A 459 -8.08 -4.60 -23.36
N GLY A 460 -9.36 -4.24 -23.22
CA GLY A 460 -10.19 -4.70 -22.10
C GLY A 460 -10.04 -3.87 -20.81
N PRO A 461 -10.56 -4.33 -19.65
CA PRO A 461 -10.87 -5.70 -19.27
C PRO A 461 -12.33 -6.04 -19.58
N TYR A 462 -12.59 -7.00 -20.46
CA TYR A 462 -13.95 -7.37 -20.87
C TYR A 462 -14.62 -8.22 -19.79
N THR A 463 -15.00 -7.56 -18.70
CA THR A 463 -15.54 -8.16 -17.48
C THR A 463 -16.85 -7.49 -17.07
N ARG A 464 -17.69 -8.24 -16.36
CA ARG A 464 -18.91 -7.73 -15.73
C ARG A 464 -19.07 -8.31 -14.32
N MET A 465 -19.78 -7.60 -13.46
CA MET A 465 -20.19 -8.12 -12.15
C MET A 465 -21.51 -8.89 -12.28
N THR A 466 -21.62 -10.05 -11.65
CA THR A 466 -22.89 -10.75 -11.47
C THR A 466 -23.74 -10.08 -10.38
N GLU A 467 -25.02 -10.44 -10.29
CA GLU A 467 -25.94 -9.96 -9.23
C GLU A 467 -25.40 -10.23 -7.82
N ASP A 468 -24.64 -11.32 -7.65
CA ASP A 468 -23.98 -11.71 -6.40
C ASP A 468 -22.63 -11.01 -6.16
N GLY A 469 -22.26 -10.02 -6.98
CA GLY A 469 -21.01 -9.28 -6.84
C GLY A 469 -19.75 -10.03 -7.27
N VAL A 470 -19.86 -11.07 -8.11
CA VAL A 470 -18.72 -11.84 -8.62
C VAL A 470 -18.28 -11.30 -9.99
N LEU A 471 -16.98 -11.02 -10.15
CA LEU A 471 -16.42 -10.62 -11.44
C LEU A 471 -16.35 -11.83 -12.39
N VAL A 472 -16.94 -11.71 -13.58
CA VAL A 472 -16.95 -12.75 -14.62
C VAL A 472 -16.60 -12.17 -15.98
N ALA A 473 -16.13 -13.02 -16.90
CA ALA A 473 -15.85 -12.62 -18.27
C ALA A 473 -17.13 -12.19 -18.99
N ASP A 474 -17.07 -11.07 -19.71
CA ASP A 474 -18.14 -10.56 -20.55
C ASP A 474 -17.82 -10.88 -22.01
N LEU A 475 -18.20 -12.10 -22.44
CA LEU A 475 -17.93 -12.58 -23.81
C LEU A 475 -18.67 -11.78 -24.88
N GLU A 476 -19.85 -11.22 -24.56
CA GLU A 476 -20.59 -10.37 -25.50
C GLU A 476 -19.80 -9.08 -25.74
N SER A 477 -19.42 -8.38 -24.66
CA SER A 477 -18.57 -7.18 -24.74
C SER A 477 -17.23 -7.46 -25.41
N PHE A 478 -16.60 -8.60 -25.10
CA PHE A 478 -15.35 -9.04 -25.71
C PHE A 478 -15.49 -9.15 -27.24
N TYR A 479 -16.39 -10.00 -27.74
CA TYR A 479 -16.50 -10.21 -29.19
C TYR A 479 -17.02 -9.00 -29.96
N LYS A 480 -17.76 -8.14 -29.27
CA LYS A 480 -18.25 -6.88 -29.83
C LYS A 480 -17.15 -5.82 -29.95
N ASN A 481 -16.34 -5.62 -28.91
CA ASN A 481 -15.43 -4.46 -28.82
C ASN A 481 -13.95 -4.80 -29.15
N MET A 482 -13.51 -6.03 -28.88
CA MET A 482 -12.11 -6.45 -29.06
C MET A 482 -11.52 -6.18 -30.46
N PRO A 483 -12.24 -6.41 -31.58
CA PRO A 483 -11.69 -6.07 -32.91
C PRO A 483 -11.28 -4.60 -33.02
N PHE A 484 -12.12 -3.70 -32.52
CA PHE A 484 -11.84 -2.28 -32.61
C PHE A 484 -10.74 -1.82 -31.66
N ASP A 485 -10.72 -2.31 -30.43
CA ASP A 485 -9.67 -1.97 -29.46
C ASP A 485 -8.30 -2.42 -29.98
N VAL A 486 -8.21 -3.66 -30.49
CA VAL A 486 -6.98 -4.16 -31.13
C VAL A 486 -6.58 -3.29 -32.31
N PHE A 487 -7.53 -2.93 -33.18
CA PHE A 487 -7.25 -2.06 -34.33
C PHE A 487 -6.74 -0.68 -33.90
N GLY A 488 -7.37 -0.04 -32.91
CA GLY A 488 -6.97 1.25 -32.38
C GLY A 488 -5.54 1.24 -31.80
N LYS A 489 -5.18 0.17 -31.08
CA LYS A 489 -3.81 0.00 -30.56
C LYS A 489 -2.79 -0.29 -31.66
N ILE A 490 -3.15 -1.04 -32.70
CA ILE A 490 -2.29 -1.25 -33.88
C ILE A 490 -2.05 0.08 -34.60
N GLU A 491 -3.09 0.88 -34.81
CA GLU A 491 -2.96 2.20 -35.43
C GLU A 491 -2.00 3.08 -34.65
N LYS A 492 -2.20 3.19 -33.33
CA LYS A 492 -1.33 3.96 -32.43
C LYS A 492 0.12 3.49 -32.48
N ALA A 493 0.34 2.19 -32.37
CA ALA A 493 1.68 1.59 -32.43
C ALA A 493 2.34 1.87 -33.79
N SER A 494 1.58 1.74 -34.88
CA SER A 494 2.07 1.96 -36.23
C SER A 494 2.41 3.43 -36.50
N GLU A 495 1.63 4.38 -35.96
CA GLU A 495 1.91 5.81 -36.05
C GLU A 495 3.24 6.16 -35.38
N LEU A 496 3.48 5.63 -34.18
CA LEU A 496 4.75 5.81 -33.47
C LEU A 496 5.91 5.18 -34.24
N PHE A 497 5.71 3.95 -34.73
CA PHE A 497 6.68 3.25 -35.55
C PHE A 497 6.99 4.01 -36.83
N GLU A 498 6.03 4.65 -37.49
CA GLU A 498 6.21 5.31 -38.79
C GLU A 498 6.86 6.70 -38.70
N ARG A 499 6.91 7.34 -37.53
CA ARG A 499 7.54 8.67 -37.37
C ARG A 499 8.97 8.72 -37.96
N PRO A 500 9.40 9.84 -38.55
CA PRO A 500 10.75 9.93 -39.13
C PRO A 500 11.89 9.74 -38.13
N ASP A 501 11.75 10.26 -36.90
CA ASP A 501 12.78 10.21 -35.87
C ASP A 501 12.83 8.87 -35.11
N LYS A 502 11.73 8.10 -35.15
CA LYS A 502 11.51 6.86 -34.38
C LYS A 502 11.72 6.99 -32.87
N MET A 503 11.88 8.20 -32.33
CA MET A 503 12.37 8.41 -30.96
C MET A 503 11.44 7.79 -29.93
N LYS A 504 10.13 8.09 -30.03
CA LYS A 504 9.13 7.52 -29.12
C LYS A 504 9.00 6.00 -29.25
N TRP A 505 9.14 5.46 -30.47
CA TRP A 505 9.08 4.01 -30.69
C TRP A 505 10.29 3.29 -30.08
N LYS A 506 11.50 3.80 -30.32
CA LYS A 506 12.73 3.26 -29.74
C LYS A 506 12.70 3.32 -28.21
N GLN A 507 12.17 4.40 -27.65
CA GLN A 507 11.98 4.52 -26.20
C GLN A 507 10.96 3.50 -25.67
N LEU A 508 9.84 3.30 -26.37
CA LEU A 508 8.85 2.28 -26.02
C LEU A 508 9.46 0.86 -26.06
N MET A 509 10.30 0.55 -27.06
CA MET A 509 11.05 -0.70 -27.12
C MET A 509 12.00 -0.87 -25.93
N LEU A 510 12.73 0.18 -25.56
CA LEU A 510 13.61 0.17 -24.40
C LEU A 510 12.81 -0.05 -23.11
N ASN A 511 11.68 0.63 -22.93
CA ASN A 511 10.81 0.44 -21.77
C ASN A 511 10.28 -1.01 -21.70
N ALA A 512 9.84 -1.58 -22.83
CA ALA A 512 9.41 -2.99 -22.89
C ALA A 512 10.53 -3.95 -22.47
N PHE A 513 11.76 -3.70 -22.93
CA PHE A 513 12.93 -4.45 -22.49
C PHE A 513 13.22 -4.28 -20.99
N MET A 514 13.15 -3.05 -20.48
CA MET A 514 13.42 -2.74 -19.08
C MET A 514 12.40 -3.37 -18.15
N ASP A 515 11.10 -3.22 -18.41
CA ASP A 515 10.03 -3.81 -17.58
C ASP A 515 10.11 -5.33 -17.56
N SER A 516 10.32 -5.95 -18.74
CA SER A 516 10.39 -7.41 -18.84
C SER A 516 11.65 -8.02 -18.23
N THR A 517 12.78 -7.29 -18.22
CA THR A 517 14.08 -7.81 -17.74
C THR A 517 14.39 -7.38 -16.30
N PHE A 518 14.03 -6.17 -15.92
CA PHE A 518 14.43 -5.49 -14.68
C PHE A 518 13.27 -4.86 -13.90
N GLY A 519 12.01 -5.13 -14.26
CA GLY A 519 10.89 -4.76 -13.41
C GLY A 519 11.14 -5.22 -11.97
N LEU A 520 10.59 -4.51 -10.97
CA LEU A 520 10.68 -4.85 -9.54
C LEU A 520 10.62 -6.38 -9.36
N GLU A 521 11.39 -7.01 -8.46
CA GLU A 521 11.62 -8.48 -8.41
C GLU A 521 10.40 -9.39 -8.70
N LYS A 522 9.17 -8.93 -8.40
CA LYS A 522 7.90 -9.62 -8.67
C LYS A 522 7.38 -9.56 -10.12
N LYS A 523 7.88 -8.63 -10.94
CA LYS A 523 7.30 -8.24 -12.24
C LYS A 523 8.19 -8.59 -13.44
N ALA A 524 9.48 -8.87 -13.27
CA ALA A 524 10.32 -9.30 -14.39
C ALA A 524 9.91 -10.69 -14.91
N VAL A 525 9.94 -10.90 -16.23
CA VAL A 525 9.52 -12.14 -16.92
C VAL A 525 10.70 -12.96 -17.45
N THR A 526 11.87 -12.85 -16.80
CA THR A 526 13.01 -13.73 -17.04
C THR A 526 12.81 -15.06 -16.31
N ASP A 527 13.43 -16.12 -16.82
CA ASP A 527 13.50 -17.42 -16.14
C ASP A 527 14.17 -17.32 -14.76
N ILE A 528 15.25 -16.55 -14.63
CA ILE A 528 15.93 -16.32 -13.36
C ILE A 528 14.98 -15.68 -12.33
N ALA A 529 14.27 -14.61 -12.71
CA ALA A 529 13.33 -13.96 -11.81
C ALA A 529 12.16 -14.89 -11.43
N MET A 530 11.69 -15.72 -12.37
CA MET A 530 10.68 -16.75 -12.10
C MET A 530 11.20 -17.80 -11.10
N GLU A 531 12.40 -18.34 -11.30
CA GLU A 531 13.02 -19.33 -10.40
C GLU A 531 13.25 -18.76 -8.99
N GLU A 532 13.67 -17.49 -8.88
CA GLU A 532 13.78 -16.81 -7.59
C GLU A 532 12.42 -16.68 -6.89
N ARG A 533 11.35 -16.38 -7.64
CA ARG A 533 9.98 -16.36 -7.10
C ARG A 533 9.55 -17.76 -6.66
N TYR A 534 9.79 -18.80 -7.44
CA TYR A 534 9.51 -20.19 -7.04
C TYR A 534 10.27 -20.56 -5.76
N ALA A 535 11.56 -20.26 -5.68
CA ALA A 535 12.36 -20.54 -4.50
C ALA A 535 11.80 -19.83 -3.26
N LYS A 536 11.58 -18.51 -3.34
CA LYS A 536 11.13 -17.66 -2.22
C LYS A 536 9.69 -17.95 -1.80
N LEU A 537 8.77 -18.10 -2.77
CA LEU A 537 7.32 -18.10 -2.52
C LEU A 537 6.73 -19.51 -2.47
N VAL A 538 7.31 -20.49 -3.18
CA VAL A 538 6.71 -21.81 -3.34
C VAL A 538 7.53 -22.89 -2.63
N TYR A 539 8.80 -23.05 -2.99
CA TYR A 539 9.62 -24.16 -2.49
C TYR A 539 9.91 -24.04 -0.98
N LEU A 540 10.32 -22.87 -0.50
CA LEU A 540 10.56 -22.68 0.93
C LEU A 540 9.28 -22.90 1.76
N ASN A 541 8.14 -22.42 1.27
CA ASN A 541 6.85 -22.60 1.94
C ASN A 541 6.42 -24.08 1.94
N ALA A 542 6.61 -24.80 0.83
CA ALA A 542 6.29 -26.22 0.75
C ALA A 542 7.15 -27.05 1.71
N ILE A 543 8.45 -26.74 1.83
CA ILE A 543 9.36 -27.41 2.78
C ILE A 543 8.95 -27.11 4.22
N ALA A 544 8.62 -25.86 4.54
CA ALA A 544 8.18 -25.47 5.88
C ALA A 544 6.89 -26.19 6.30
N GLU A 545 5.89 -26.18 5.41
CA GLU A 545 4.62 -26.90 5.58
C GLU A 545 4.89 -28.40 5.82
N ARG A 546 5.72 -29.03 4.97
CA ARG A 546 6.00 -30.46 5.07
C ARG A 546 6.72 -30.85 6.36
N ARG A 547 7.67 -30.03 6.82
CA ARG A 547 8.48 -30.32 8.02
C ARG A 547 7.79 -29.92 9.32
N GLY A 548 6.58 -29.36 9.27
CA GLY A 548 5.85 -28.89 10.45
C GLY A 548 6.62 -27.84 11.25
N VAL A 549 7.56 -27.14 10.60
CA VAL A 549 8.27 -26.01 11.20
C VAL A 549 7.30 -24.85 11.18
N GLU A 550 7.08 -24.24 12.34
CA GLU A 550 6.28 -23.02 12.44
C GLU A 550 6.88 -22.01 11.48
N ASN A 551 6.16 -21.78 10.38
CA ASN A 551 6.65 -20.92 9.34
C ASN A 551 6.83 -19.55 9.99
N THR A 552 8.06 -19.01 9.97
CA THR A 552 8.29 -17.59 10.30
C THR A 552 7.49 -16.66 9.37
N ARG A 553 6.76 -17.24 8.42
CA ARG A 553 5.72 -16.69 7.56
C ARG A 553 4.27 -16.90 8.03
N THR A 554 3.97 -16.83 9.32
CA THR A 554 2.67 -16.24 9.77
C THR A 554 2.74 -14.72 9.99
N LYS A 555 3.82 -14.06 9.54
CA LYS A 555 3.95 -12.59 9.55
C LYS A 555 4.46 -11.93 8.26
N GLU A 556 4.65 -12.69 7.18
CA GLU A 556 4.86 -12.10 5.86
C GLU A 556 3.65 -12.40 4.98
N ARG A 557 2.74 -11.42 5.01
CA ARG A 557 1.80 -10.97 3.98
C ARG A 557 1.62 -11.89 2.77
N THR A 558 0.37 -12.22 2.45
CA THR A 558 -0.02 -12.76 1.15
C THR A 558 0.56 -11.90 0.00
N LEU A 559 0.91 -12.48 -1.15
CA LEU A 559 1.50 -11.72 -2.27
C LEU A 559 0.60 -10.54 -2.71
N PHE A 560 -0.72 -10.67 -2.51
CA PHE A 560 -1.74 -9.62 -2.69
C PHE A 560 -1.50 -8.37 -1.80
N GLU A 561 -1.14 -8.57 -0.53
CA GLU A 561 -0.78 -7.50 0.42
C GLU A 561 0.64 -6.92 0.20
N GLN A 562 1.43 -7.63 -0.60
CA GLN A 562 2.84 -7.40 -0.81
C GLN A 562 3.10 -6.78 -2.22
N LEU A 563 2.04 -6.67 -3.03
CA LEU A 563 1.97 -5.99 -4.33
C LEU A 563 1.30 -4.62 -4.26
N PHE A 564 0.61 -4.32 -3.16
CA PHE A 564 0.18 -2.95 -2.84
C PHE A 564 1.20 -2.29 -1.92
N GLU A 565 2.38 -2.00 -2.47
CA GLU A 565 2.93 -0.67 -2.23
C GLU A 565 2.20 0.22 -3.22
N PRO A 566 1.24 1.05 -2.78
CA PRO A 566 0.42 1.82 -3.70
C PRO A 566 1.34 2.69 -4.56
N ASP A 567 1.09 2.74 -5.86
CA ASP A 567 1.98 3.46 -6.77
C ASP A 567 2.03 4.94 -6.35
N VAL A 568 3.22 5.46 -6.05
CA VAL A 568 3.40 6.85 -5.58
C VAL A 568 2.89 7.87 -6.60
N GLU A 569 2.89 7.54 -7.89
CA GLU A 569 2.38 8.38 -8.97
C GLU A 569 0.86 8.21 -9.18
N ARG A 570 0.27 7.02 -8.91
CA ARG A 570 -1.17 6.75 -9.16
C ARG A 570 -2.08 6.86 -7.93
N GLU A 571 -1.61 6.45 -6.77
CA GLU A 571 -2.37 6.41 -5.51
C GLU A 571 -1.54 7.01 -4.35
N PRO A 572 -1.12 8.29 -4.46
CA PRO A 572 -0.17 8.92 -3.55
C PRO A 572 -0.66 8.94 -2.09
N ALA A 573 -1.97 9.04 -1.87
CA ALA A 573 -2.57 9.02 -0.54
C ALA A 573 -2.45 7.63 0.11
N LYS A 574 -2.75 6.57 -0.64
CA LYS A 574 -2.59 5.18 -0.18
C LYS A 574 -1.12 4.85 0.05
N TYR A 575 -0.22 5.32 -0.80
CA TYR A 575 1.23 5.11 -0.65
C TYR A 575 1.75 5.76 0.63
N THR A 576 1.36 7.02 0.84
CA THR A 576 1.72 7.79 2.03
C THR A 576 1.17 7.12 3.28
N ALA A 577 -0.10 6.69 3.27
CA ALA A 577 -0.72 5.93 4.35
C ALA A 577 0.03 4.61 4.63
N HIS A 578 0.42 3.87 3.59
CA HIS A 578 1.19 2.64 3.71
C HIS A 578 2.55 2.87 4.39
N LYS A 579 3.28 3.93 4.01
CA LYS A 579 4.56 4.29 4.62
C LYS A 579 4.41 4.71 6.09
N ILE A 580 3.37 5.49 6.39
CA ILE A 580 3.07 5.92 7.76
C ILE A 580 2.72 4.69 8.62
N ALA A 581 1.89 3.79 8.12
CA ALA A 581 1.50 2.59 8.86
C ALA A 581 2.66 1.61 9.08
N ALA A 582 3.60 1.52 8.14
CA ALA A 582 4.84 0.78 8.32
C ALA A 582 5.66 1.34 9.50
N LEU A 583 5.82 2.66 9.57
CA LEU A 583 6.50 3.32 10.70
C LEU A 583 5.81 3.07 12.04
N ILE A 584 4.47 3.09 12.08
CA ILE A 584 3.70 2.76 13.30
C ILE A 584 3.96 1.31 13.71
N SER A 585 3.97 0.38 12.76
CA SER A 585 4.21 -1.05 12.99
C SER A 585 5.64 -1.33 13.49
N GLU A 586 6.60 -0.46 13.15
CA GLU A 586 7.99 -0.49 13.63
C GLU A 586 8.19 0.21 14.99
N ASN A 587 7.11 0.57 15.70
CA ASN A 587 7.14 1.39 16.92
C ASN A 587 7.78 2.78 16.74
N LYS A 588 7.82 3.32 15.52
CA LYS A 588 8.33 4.66 15.19
C LYS A 588 7.18 5.67 15.13
N GLY A 589 6.33 5.70 16.16
CA GLY A 589 5.10 6.49 16.18
C GLY A 589 5.32 8.00 15.99
N ASN A 590 6.39 8.57 16.55
CA ASN A 590 6.70 10.00 16.34
C ASN A 590 7.11 10.29 14.89
N GLU A 591 7.86 9.39 14.24
CA GLU A 591 8.24 9.53 12.83
C GLU A 591 7.04 9.33 11.90
N ALA A 592 6.12 8.42 12.26
CA ALA A 592 4.85 8.24 11.56
C ALA A 592 4.01 9.53 11.59
N ILE A 593 3.92 10.19 12.76
CA ILE A 593 3.24 11.47 12.93
C ILE A 593 3.93 12.56 12.11
N LYS A 594 5.26 12.64 12.20
CA LYS A 594 6.06 13.57 11.40
C LYS A 594 5.76 13.37 9.91
N ARG A 595 5.77 12.13 9.42
CA ARG A 595 5.51 11.80 8.01
C ARG A 595 4.06 12.07 7.58
N PHE A 596 3.10 11.90 8.47
CA PHE A 596 1.69 12.25 8.23
C PHE A 596 1.51 13.75 7.99
N PHE A 597 2.19 14.60 8.75
CA PHE A 597 2.08 16.06 8.64
C PHE A 597 3.10 16.73 7.69
N THR A 598 4.10 15.99 7.21
CA THR A 598 5.15 16.51 6.30
C THR A 598 5.17 15.83 4.92
N GLY A 599 4.28 14.87 4.68
CA GLY A 599 4.14 14.20 3.39
C GLY A 599 3.58 15.13 2.30
N ALA A 600 3.83 14.80 1.04
CA ALA A 600 3.40 15.58 -0.12
C ALA A 600 1.88 15.84 -0.19
N ALA A 601 1.08 15.02 0.49
CA ALA A 601 -0.39 15.08 0.56
C ALA A 601 -0.94 16.00 1.67
N PHE A 602 -0.09 16.61 2.50
CA PHE A 602 -0.56 17.42 3.63
C PHE A 602 -1.15 18.79 3.20
N LEU A 603 -0.87 19.24 1.97
CA LEU A 603 -1.17 20.62 1.53
C LEU A 603 -2.58 20.81 0.91
N ASP A 604 -3.45 19.80 0.85
CA ASP A 604 -4.81 19.87 0.27
C ASP A 604 -5.82 18.83 0.83
N GLU A 605 -7.01 18.68 0.22
CA GLU A 605 -8.06 17.71 0.61
C GLU A 605 -7.58 16.23 0.61
N SER A 606 -6.43 15.91 0.00
CA SER A 606 -5.89 14.55 -0.06
C SER A 606 -5.48 13.99 1.32
N ILE A 607 -5.28 14.84 2.33
CA ILE A 607 -5.04 14.39 3.71
C ILE A 607 -6.24 13.62 4.30
N ILE A 608 -7.46 13.87 3.80
CA ILE A 608 -8.67 13.14 4.19
C ILE A 608 -8.61 11.71 3.65
N ASP A 609 -8.12 11.54 2.41
CA ASP A 609 -7.91 10.23 1.79
C ASP A 609 -6.75 9.46 2.44
N VAL A 610 -5.64 10.14 2.76
CA VAL A 610 -4.53 9.57 3.55
C VAL A 610 -5.06 9.07 4.90
N SER A 611 -5.93 9.85 5.56
CA SER A 611 -6.51 9.48 6.86
C SER A 611 -7.37 8.24 6.76
N ALA A 612 -8.28 8.16 5.79
CA ALA A 612 -9.14 7.00 5.60
C ALA A 612 -8.35 5.74 5.20
N SER A 613 -7.36 5.91 4.31
CA SER A 613 -6.47 4.84 3.87
C SER A 613 -5.60 4.31 5.03
N LEU A 614 -5.03 5.20 5.84
CA LEU A 614 -4.25 4.84 7.03
C LEU A 614 -5.15 4.12 8.05
N SER A 615 -6.34 4.64 8.29
CA SER A 615 -7.31 4.04 9.20
C SER A 615 -7.69 2.62 8.83
N ASN A 616 -8.01 2.36 7.56
CA ASN A 616 -8.34 1.01 7.07
C ASN A 616 -7.16 0.04 7.21
N TYR A 617 -5.95 0.52 6.92
CA TYR A 617 -4.75 -0.28 7.10
C TYR A 617 -4.52 -0.67 8.57
N LEU A 618 -4.69 0.28 9.51
CA LEU A 618 -4.51 0.00 10.93
C LEU A 618 -5.59 -0.95 11.46
N ILE A 619 -6.83 -0.86 10.97
CA ILE A 619 -7.91 -1.79 11.30
C ILE A 619 -7.57 -3.21 10.84
N GLU A 620 -7.08 -3.36 9.61
CA GLU A 620 -6.62 -4.65 9.07
C GLU A 620 -5.50 -5.26 9.91
N ARG A 621 -4.50 -4.46 10.28
CA ARG A 621 -3.40 -4.95 11.11
C ARG A 621 -3.84 -5.30 12.53
N ALA A 622 -4.80 -4.56 13.10
CA ALA A 622 -5.33 -4.88 14.41
C ALA A 622 -6.19 -6.17 14.42
N ALA A 623 -6.79 -6.53 13.27
CA ALA A 623 -7.47 -7.82 13.10
C ALA A 623 -6.49 -9.00 13.22
N GLU A 624 -5.26 -8.83 12.72
CA GLU A 624 -4.17 -9.82 12.79
C GLU A 624 -3.51 -9.85 14.17
N ASP A 625 -3.25 -8.68 14.77
CA ASP A 625 -2.66 -8.54 16.11
C ASP A 625 -3.43 -7.52 16.97
N LYS A 626 -4.35 -8.04 17.78
CA LYS A 626 -5.20 -7.24 18.65
C LYS A 626 -4.41 -6.37 19.63
N LYS A 627 -3.20 -6.77 20.05
CA LYS A 627 -2.40 -6.02 21.04
C LYS A 627 -1.84 -4.72 20.46
N SER A 628 -1.64 -4.67 19.15
CA SER A 628 -1.12 -3.49 18.46
C SER A 628 -2.14 -2.35 18.37
N SER A 629 -3.44 -2.63 18.56
CA SER A 629 -4.53 -1.64 18.58
C SER A 629 -4.31 -0.51 19.61
N VAL A 630 -3.71 -0.81 20.77
CA VAL A 630 -3.39 0.16 21.82
C VAL A 630 -2.43 1.24 21.31
N GLU A 631 -1.37 0.83 20.61
CA GLU A 631 -0.37 1.76 20.09
C GLU A 631 -0.91 2.55 18.89
N TYR A 632 -1.71 1.91 18.03
CA TYR A 632 -2.37 2.58 16.91
C TYR A 632 -3.30 3.70 17.37
N ARG A 633 -4.11 3.45 18.42
CA ARG A 633 -4.98 4.47 19.01
C ARG A 633 -4.20 5.66 19.58
N LYS A 634 -3.01 5.46 20.16
CA LYS A 634 -2.16 6.58 20.64
C LYS A 634 -1.68 7.46 19.50
N VAL A 635 -1.22 6.86 18.40
CA VAL A 635 -0.77 7.61 17.22
C VAL A 635 -1.93 8.37 16.58
N LEU A 636 -3.08 7.72 16.43
CA LEU A 636 -4.29 8.33 15.89
C LEU A 636 -4.77 9.52 16.74
N ARG A 637 -4.75 9.42 18.08
CA ARG A 637 -5.05 10.56 18.98
C ARG A 637 -4.09 11.74 18.79
N LYS A 638 -2.80 11.46 18.59
CA LYS A 638 -1.82 12.52 18.27
C LYS A 638 -2.09 13.15 16.91
N ILE A 639 -2.47 12.37 15.89
CA ILE A 639 -2.91 12.92 14.59
C ILE A 639 -4.13 13.84 14.77
N SER A 640 -5.12 13.40 15.56
CA SER A 640 -6.29 14.22 15.89
C SER A 640 -5.93 15.53 16.59
N HIS A 641 -4.89 15.55 17.43
CA HIS A 641 -4.42 16.75 18.12
C HIS A 641 -3.62 17.68 17.19
N TYR A 642 -2.68 17.13 16.41
CA TYR A 642 -1.78 17.92 15.58
C TYR A 642 -2.46 18.50 14.34
N VAL A 643 -3.49 17.86 13.78
CA VAL A 643 -4.23 18.43 12.63
C VAL A 643 -4.85 19.79 12.96
N GLU A 644 -5.15 20.04 14.24
CA GLU A 644 -5.67 21.31 14.78
C GLU A 644 -4.64 22.44 14.72
N ILE A 645 -3.36 22.06 14.77
CA ILE A 645 -2.22 22.99 14.77
C ILE A 645 -1.80 23.28 13.33
N PHE A 646 -1.80 22.26 12.47
CA PHE A 646 -1.22 22.35 11.12
C PHE A 646 -2.18 22.71 10.00
N SER A 647 -3.49 22.50 10.16
CA SER A 647 -4.48 22.89 9.14
C SER A 647 -5.21 24.17 9.56
N SER A 648 -5.46 25.06 8.59
CA SER A 648 -6.39 26.19 8.76
C SER A 648 -7.79 25.90 8.19
N ASP A 649 -7.97 24.75 7.56
CA ASP A 649 -9.23 24.34 6.95
C ASP A 649 -10.07 23.53 7.96
N ASN A 650 -11.20 24.08 8.34
CA ASN A 650 -12.07 23.48 9.35
C ASN A 650 -12.77 22.21 8.87
N ASP A 651 -12.98 22.02 7.55
CA ASP A 651 -13.56 20.80 6.99
C ASP A 651 -12.55 19.66 6.96
N ILE A 652 -11.27 19.97 6.70
CA ILE A 652 -10.17 19.01 6.84
C ILE A 652 -10.01 18.59 8.30
N ILE A 653 -9.92 19.55 9.24
CA ILE A 653 -9.79 19.26 10.68
C ILE A 653 -10.93 18.35 11.12
N TRP A 654 -12.17 18.74 10.80
CA TRP A 654 -13.35 17.97 11.16
C TRP A 654 -13.35 16.57 10.54
N SER A 655 -13.03 16.44 9.26
CA SER A 655 -13.05 15.15 8.56
C SER A 655 -11.99 14.19 9.11
N VAL A 656 -10.75 14.66 9.31
CA VAL A 656 -9.66 13.87 9.88
C VAL A 656 -10.00 13.42 11.30
N GLN A 657 -10.46 14.34 12.17
CA GLN A 657 -10.86 13.99 13.54
C GLN A 657 -11.98 12.94 13.55
N ASN A 658 -12.96 13.04 12.66
CA ASN A 658 -14.08 12.10 12.60
C ASN A 658 -13.69 10.73 12.04
N ILE A 659 -12.86 10.67 10.99
CA ILE A 659 -12.30 9.42 10.45
C ILE A 659 -11.49 8.70 11.53
N VAL A 660 -10.56 9.44 12.16
CA VAL A 660 -9.72 8.93 13.26
C VAL A 660 -10.58 8.45 14.43
N GLY A 661 -11.59 9.22 14.83
CA GLY A 661 -12.45 8.86 15.96
C GLY A 661 -13.27 7.59 15.74
N GLN A 662 -13.81 7.39 14.54
CA GLN A 662 -14.49 6.14 14.20
C GLN A 662 -13.53 4.96 14.13
N THR A 663 -12.32 5.19 13.63
CA THR A 663 -11.24 4.19 13.59
C THR A 663 -10.84 3.75 14.99
N ILE A 664 -10.66 4.68 15.92
CA ILE A 664 -10.37 4.38 17.33
C ILE A 664 -11.49 3.51 17.92
N GLY A 665 -12.76 3.81 17.62
CA GLY A 665 -13.89 2.99 18.05
C GLY A 665 -13.86 1.56 17.51
N ILE A 666 -13.54 1.37 16.23
CA ILE A 666 -13.39 0.05 15.60
C ILE A 666 -12.22 -0.72 16.22
N LEU A 667 -11.05 -0.09 16.38
CA LEU A 667 -9.87 -0.69 17.01
C LEU A 667 -10.14 -1.13 18.45
N SER A 668 -10.89 -0.31 19.20
CA SER A 668 -11.32 -0.61 20.56
C SER A 668 -12.25 -1.83 20.61
N ALA A 669 -13.16 -1.97 19.64
CA ALA A 669 -14.03 -3.15 19.51
C ALA A 669 -13.27 -4.43 19.11
N ILE A 670 -12.24 -4.31 18.27
CA ILE A 670 -11.36 -5.44 17.90
C ILE A 670 -10.59 -5.97 19.12
N GLU A 671 -10.02 -5.06 19.92
CA GLU A 671 -9.34 -5.38 21.17
C GLU A 671 -10.28 -6.10 22.16
N GLU A 672 -11.50 -5.60 22.32
CA GLU A 672 -12.55 -6.18 23.18
C GLU A 672 -13.11 -7.50 22.63
N GLY A 673 -12.72 -7.91 21.41
CA GLY A 673 -13.11 -9.18 20.81
C GLY A 673 -14.53 -9.20 20.27
N VAL A 674 -15.07 -8.05 19.85
CA VAL A 674 -16.40 -7.97 19.25
C VAL A 674 -16.42 -8.68 17.88
N GLU A 675 -17.33 -9.65 17.72
CA GLU A 675 -17.51 -10.40 16.47
C GLU A 675 -17.84 -9.47 15.29
N GLY A 676 -16.99 -9.47 14.25
CA GLY A 676 -17.20 -8.74 13.00
C GLY A 676 -16.63 -7.31 12.99
N ALA A 677 -16.10 -6.81 14.10
CA ALA A 677 -15.43 -5.50 14.15
C ALA A 677 -14.18 -5.46 13.25
N GLU A 678 -13.51 -6.61 13.08
CA GLU A 678 -12.34 -6.77 12.21
C GLU A 678 -12.62 -6.57 10.70
N LYS A 679 -13.90 -6.67 10.32
CA LYS A 679 -14.36 -6.53 8.93
C LYS A 679 -14.81 -5.11 8.59
N MET A 680 -14.94 -4.25 9.59
CA MET A 680 -15.41 -2.89 9.41
C MET A 680 -14.33 -2.02 8.76
N ARG A 681 -14.75 -1.06 7.94
CA ARG A 681 -13.88 -0.12 7.22
C ARG A 681 -14.48 1.28 7.28
N VAL A 682 -13.62 2.27 7.03
CA VAL A 682 -14.02 3.67 6.81
C VAL A 682 -13.91 4.04 5.32
N THR A 683 -14.72 4.97 4.86
CA THR A 683 -14.81 5.43 3.48
C THR A 683 -15.05 6.94 3.43
N ILE A 684 -14.45 7.59 2.43
CA ILE A 684 -14.69 9.01 2.11
C ILE A 684 -15.73 9.18 1.01
N HIS A 685 -16.22 8.08 0.42
CA HIS A 685 -17.23 8.11 -0.64
C HIS A 685 -18.64 8.26 -0.03
N PRO A 686 -19.32 9.41 -0.25
CA PRO A 686 -20.59 9.70 0.43
C PRO A 686 -21.70 8.67 0.18
N GLY A 687 -21.69 7.99 -0.97
CA GLY A 687 -22.68 6.96 -1.33
C GLY A 687 -22.47 5.60 -0.64
N SER A 688 -21.33 5.41 0.02
CA SER A 688 -21.00 4.17 0.75
C SER A 688 -20.96 4.39 2.27
N MET A 689 -21.16 5.63 2.73
CA MET A 689 -21.16 5.99 4.13
C MET A 689 -22.42 5.47 4.82
N LEU A 690 -22.26 4.90 6.00
CA LEU A 690 -23.35 4.53 6.90
C LEU A 690 -24.20 5.78 7.19
N LYS A 691 -25.52 5.66 7.07
CA LYS A 691 -26.42 6.79 7.33
C LYS A 691 -26.43 7.13 8.83
N ALA A 692 -26.15 8.39 9.16
CA ALA A 692 -26.47 8.94 10.48
C ALA A 692 -27.99 9.14 10.59
N ALA A 693 -28.61 8.84 11.74
CA ALA A 693 -30.05 9.02 11.92
C ALA A 693 -30.39 10.44 12.37
N ASP A 694 -29.43 11.16 12.94
CA ASP A 694 -29.53 12.61 13.13
C ASP A 694 -28.82 13.34 11.98
N LYS A 695 -29.61 13.84 11.02
CA LYS A 695 -29.10 14.57 9.84
C LYS A 695 -28.36 15.86 10.21
N ASP A 696 -28.59 16.39 11.40
CA ASP A 696 -28.01 17.65 11.85
C ASP A 696 -26.61 17.47 12.46
N ARG A 697 -26.16 16.21 12.68
CA ARG A 697 -24.87 15.87 13.32
C ARG A 697 -23.78 15.38 12.36
N GLY A 698 -23.94 15.56 11.05
CA GLY A 698 -22.88 15.31 10.06
C GLY A 698 -22.82 13.87 9.50
N ARG A 699 -21.72 13.57 8.77
CA ARG A 699 -21.51 12.29 8.05
C ARG A 699 -20.78 11.26 8.91
N SER A 700 -21.21 10.00 8.85
CA SER A 700 -20.42 8.86 9.32
C SER A 700 -19.46 8.44 8.23
N PHE A 701 -18.18 8.30 8.52
CA PHE A 701 -17.20 7.76 7.59
C PHE A 701 -17.14 6.22 7.63
N ILE A 702 -17.99 5.53 8.40
CA ILE A 702 -18.05 4.05 8.37
C ILE A 702 -18.61 3.61 7.02
N ASP A 703 -17.99 2.64 6.36
CA ASP A 703 -18.52 2.05 5.12
C ASP A 703 -19.68 1.12 5.47
N GLU A 704 -20.90 1.46 5.04
CA GLU A 704 -22.13 0.70 5.27
C GLU A 704 -21.98 -0.76 4.82
N ARG A 705 -21.24 -1.00 3.73
CA ARG A 705 -21.02 -2.35 3.15
C ARG A 705 -20.09 -3.21 3.99
N SER A 706 -19.28 -2.59 4.85
CA SER A 706 -18.34 -3.28 5.74
C SER A 706 -18.96 -3.71 7.07
N VAL A 707 -20.21 -3.30 7.34
CA VAL A 707 -20.92 -3.62 8.57
C VAL A 707 -21.48 -5.06 8.51
N PRO A 708 -21.16 -5.95 9.47
CA PRO A 708 -21.59 -7.36 9.41
C PRO A 708 -23.12 -7.56 9.39
N GLU A 709 -23.65 -8.43 8.51
CA GLU A 709 -25.10 -8.72 8.38
C GLU A 709 -25.77 -9.17 9.69
N LYS A 710 -25.07 -9.95 10.53
CA LYS A 710 -25.58 -10.40 11.85
C LYS A 710 -25.83 -9.25 12.82
N ALA A 711 -25.22 -8.08 12.59
CA ALA A 711 -25.32 -6.94 13.49
C ALA A 711 -26.67 -6.21 13.35
N GLY A 712 -27.28 -6.24 12.15
CA GLY A 712 -28.54 -5.57 11.79
C GLY A 712 -28.42 -4.04 11.87
N LEU A 713 -28.68 -3.27 10.81
CA LEU A 713 -28.58 -1.80 10.89
C LEU A 713 -29.74 -1.21 11.72
N ALA A 714 -29.41 -0.33 12.67
CA ALA A 714 -30.42 0.40 13.44
C ALA A 714 -30.65 1.79 12.84
N ASP A 715 -31.89 2.07 12.42
CA ASP A 715 -32.27 3.36 11.81
C ASP A 715 -32.57 4.46 12.83
N THR A 716 -32.70 4.13 14.12
CA THR A 716 -33.01 5.06 15.21
C THR A 716 -32.38 4.64 16.54
N GLU A 717 -32.11 5.63 17.40
CA GLU A 717 -31.68 5.39 18.79
C GLU A 717 -32.72 4.53 19.54
N GLY A 718 -32.31 3.38 20.07
CA GLY A 718 -33.20 2.42 20.73
C GLY A 718 -33.41 1.10 19.98
N MET A 719 -33.00 1.01 18.70
CA MET A 719 -33.09 -0.22 17.91
C MET A 719 -31.78 -1.05 17.98
N PRO A 720 -31.86 -2.40 17.93
CA PRO A 720 -30.67 -3.25 17.86
C PRO A 720 -29.89 -3.00 16.58
N GLY A 721 -28.60 -2.64 16.70
CA GLY A 721 -27.72 -2.51 15.53
C GLY A 721 -26.60 -1.48 15.66
N PRO A 722 -25.51 -1.61 14.89
CA PRO A 722 -24.52 -0.54 14.69
C PRO A 722 -25.17 0.72 14.14
N TYR A 723 -24.90 1.84 14.82
CA TYR A 723 -25.47 3.14 14.54
C TYR A 723 -24.53 4.26 15.01
N ASP A 724 -24.29 5.27 14.19
CA ASP A 724 -23.46 6.42 14.59
C ASP A 724 -24.31 7.48 15.31
N ARG A 725 -24.13 7.61 16.63
CA ARG A 725 -24.84 8.61 17.45
C ARG A 725 -24.29 10.03 17.24
N GLY A 726 -23.09 10.15 16.67
CA GLY A 726 -22.44 11.43 16.37
C GLY A 726 -21.38 11.83 17.38
N TYR A 727 -21.13 13.13 17.46
CA TYR A 727 -20.01 13.71 18.19
C TYR A 727 -20.42 14.99 18.92
N GLU A 728 -19.58 15.39 19.87
CA GLU A 728 -19.78 16.62 20.64
C GLU A 728 -18.57 17.53 20.48
N THR A 729 -18.86 18.82 20.30
CA THR A 729 -17.88 19.80 19.86
C THR A 729 -17.53 20.80 20.93
N LEU A 730 -16.51 21.64 20.68
CA LEU A 730 -16.11 22.70 21.58
C LEU A 730 -17.27 23.62 21.99
N LYS A 731 -18.29 23.76 21.12
CA LYS A 731 -19.55 24.45 21.42
C LYS A 731 -20.21 23.98 22.72
N LYS A 732 -20.11 22.69 23.06
CA LYS A 732 -20.74 22.11 24.26
C LYS A 732 -20.13 22.64 25.57
N LEU A 733 -18.86 23.04 25.56
CA LEU A 733 -18.24 23.60 26.76
C LEU A 733 -18.77 25.00 27.08
N GLY A 734 -19.13 25.81 26.09
CA GLY A 734 -19.69 27.15 26.31
C GLY A 734 -18.86 27.98 27.31
N ASP A 735 -19.50 28.49 28.36
CA ASP A 735 -18.87 29.29 29.42
C ASP A 735 -17.99 28.48 30.40
N ASN A 736 -17.69 27.21 30.09
CA ASN A 736 -16.80 26.35 30.86
C ASN A 736 -15.37 26.31 30.30
N ILE A 737 -15.06 27.16 29.32
CA ILE A 737 -13.69 27.38 28.86
C ILE A 737 -13.12 28.57 29.62
N LEU A 738 -12.02 28.35 30.34
CA LEU A 738 -11.37 29.41 31.12
C LEU A 738 -10.29 30.11 30.32
N ASP A 739 -10.40 31.45 30.25
CA ASP A 739 -9.46 32.30 29.52
C ASP A 739 -8.04 32.18 30.09
N CYS A 740 -7.93 32.04 31.41
CA CYS A 740 -6.66 31.97 32.11
C CYS A 740 -5.84 30.70 31.79
N LEU A 741 -6.47 29.66 31.22
CA LEU A 741 -5.82 28.42 30.82
C LEU A 741 -5.35 28.43 29.35
N VAL A 742 -5.65 29.48 28.58
CA VAL A 742 -5.24 29.61 27.18
C VAL A 742 -3.80 30.09 27.11
N TYR A 743 -2.90 29.29 26.52
CA TYR A 743 -1.48 29.64 26.35
C TYR A 743 -1.14 30.08 24.92
N ASN A 744 -1.90 29.61 23.91
CA ASN A 744 -1.75 30.02 22.52
C ASN A 744 -3.08 30.61 22.04
N ARG A 745 -3.18 31.94 22.18
CA ARG A 745 -4.38 32.71 21.83
C ARG A 745 -4.76 32.55 20.35
N VAL A 746 -3.78 32.50 19.45
CA VAL A 746 -4.03 32.40 17.99
C VAL A 746 -4.67 31.06 17.64
N VAL A 747 -4.13 29.95 18.15
CA VAL A 747 -4.71 28.61 17.94
C VAL A 747 -6.09 28.51 18.58
N PHE A 748 -6.23 29.02 19.80
CA PHE A 748 -7.50 29.02 20.51
C PHE A 748 -8.60 29.83 19.79
N GLU A 749 -8.29 31.05 19.34
CA GLU A 749 -9.27 31.91 18.64
C GLU A 749 -9.71 31.32 17.31
N LYS A 750 -8.81 30.66 16.57
CA LYS A 750 -9.15 29.91 15.36
C LYS A 750 -10.13 28.78 15.66
N ALA A 751 -9.83 27.96 16.67
CA ALA A 751 -10.73 26.87 17.09
C ALA A 751 -12.08 27.40 17.61
N ALA A 752 -12.07 28.51 18.36
CA ALA A 752 -13.26 29.15 18.89
C ALA A 752 -14.15 29.75 17.78
N ALA A 753 -13.57 30.29 16.71
CA ALA A 753 -14.28 30.86 15.57
C ALA A 753 -15.15 29.82 14.84
N ASN A 754 -14.74 28.54 14.83
CA ASN A 754 -15.49 27.42 14.28
C ASN A 754 -15.70 26.29 15.31
N LYS A 755 -16.14 26.66 16.52
CA LYS A 755 -16.39 25.74 17.65
C LYS A 755 -17.35 24.57 17.37
N GLU A 756 -18.08 24.59 16.25
CA GLU A 756 -18.98 23.53 15.78
C GLU A 756 -18.27 22.45 14.95
N LYS A 757 -17.03 22.68 14.52
CA LYS A 757 -16.23 21.73 13.73
C LYS A 757 -15.11 21.06 14.53
N PHE A 758 -14.90 21.49 15.77
CA PHE A 758 -13.91 20.92 16.67
C PHE A 758 -14.49 19.78 17.50
N THR A 759 -14.15 18.53 17.21
CA THR A 759 -14.69 17.37 17.91
C THR A 759 -13.90 17.08 19.19
N MET A 760 -14.56 17.11 20.34
CA MET A 760 -13.93 16.74 21.63
C MET A 760 -14.02 15.24 21.89
N TYR A 761 -15.22 14.69 21.73
CA TYR A 761 -15.49 13.27 21.94
C TYR A 761 -16.60 12.79 21.03
N ARG A 762 -16.60 11.48 20.78
CA ARG A 762 -17.61 10.78 20.00
C ARG A 762 -18.35 9.77 20.86
N MET A 763 -19.62 9.56 20.53
CA MET A 763 -20.43 8.50 21.11
C MET A 763 -20.75 7.50 20.01
N VAL A 764 -20.36 6.25 20.20
CA VAL A 764 -20.52 5.21 19.19
C VAL A 764 -21.46 4.14 19.72
N HIS A 765 -22.47 3.77 18.91
CA HIS A 765 -23.49 2.78 19.26
C HIS A 765 -23.36 1.52 18.39
N GLY A 766 -23.49 0.34 18.99
CA GLY A 766 -23.61 -0.93 18.26
C GLY A 766 -22.36 -1.41 17.48
N LEU A 767 -21.19 -0.81 17.65
CA LEU A 767 -19.89 -1.45 17.32
C LEU A 767 -19.53 -2.57 18.31
N ILE A 768 -20.35 -2.78 19.33
CA ILE A 768 -20.25 -3.82 20.34
C ILE A 768 -21.51 -4.67 20.19
N ALA A 769 -21.36 -5.98 19.96
CA ALA A 769 -22.49 -6.90 20.00
C ALA A 769 -23.12 -6.87 21.40
N ALA A 770 -24.23 -6.14 21.56
CA ALA A 770 -24.94 -6.13 22.82
C ALA A 770 -25.49 -7.54 23.09
N ALA A 771 -25.24 -8.08 24.29
CA ALA A 771 -25.74 -9.39 24.68
C ALA A 771 -27.25 -9.49 24.38
N LYS A 772 -27.72 -10.64 23.88
CA LYS A 772 -29.12 -10.88 23.48
C LYS A 772 -30.13 -10.46 24.56
N ASP A 773 -29.73 -10.56 25.82
CA ASP A 773 -30.49 -10.03 26.95
C ASP A 773 -30.61 -8.51 26.89
N ILE A 774 -29.51 -7.73 26.87
CA ILE A 774 -29.50 -6.26 26.75
C ILE A 774 -30.43 -5.81 25.62
N LEU A 775 -30.30 -6.40 24.43
CA LEU A 775 -31.16 -6.10 23.27
C LEU A 775 -32.66 -6.35 23.55
N ASN A 776 -33.01 -7.41 24.27
CA ASN A 776 -34.38 -7.71 24.63
C ASN A 776 -34.96 -6.73 25.66
N PHE A 777 -34.14 -6.09 26.48
CA PHE A 777 -34.61 -5.11 27.48
C PHE A 777 -34.62 -3.68 26.97
N THR A 778 -33.71 -3.33 26.06
CA THR A 778 -33.83 -2.11 25.26
C THR A 778 -35.17 -2.14 24.50
N LYS A 779 -35.53 -3.27 23.87
CA LYS A 779 -36.85 -3.47 23.22
C LYS A 779 -38.05 -3.37 24.18
N LYS A 780 -37.85 -3.62 25.47
CA LYS A 780 -38.89 -3.53 26.51
C LYS A 780 -38.89 -2.19 27.26
N GLY A 781 -37.97 -1.27 26.93
CA GLY A 781 -37.88 0.07 27.51
C GLY A 781 -37.30 0.14 28.93
N PHE A 782 -36.64 -0.93 29.40
CA PHE A 782 -36.07 -0.98 30.76
C PHE A 782 -34.67 -0.36 30.88
N ILE A 783 -33.91 -0.38 29.79
CA ILE A 783 -32.58 0.21 29.70
C ILE A 783 -32.50 1.11 28.47
N SER A 784 -31.71 2.19 28.56
CA SER A 784 -31.32 2.96 27.40
C SER A 784 -30.34 2.17 26.53
N THR A 785 -29.98 2.74 25.38
CA THR A 785 -29.02 2.19 24.44
C THR A 785 -27.61 2.16 25.04
N PHE A 786 -26.95 1.00 24.94
CA PHE A 786 -25.56 0.82 25.33
C PHE A 786 -24.61 1.54 24.37
N HIS A 787 -23.87 2.55 24.83
CA HIS A 787 -22.97 3.32 23.95
C HIS A 787 -21.57 3.43 24.56
N LYS A 788 -20.58 3.70 23.70
CA LYS A 788 -19.20 3.94 24.09
C LYS A 788 -18.82 5.38 23.77
N THR A 789 -18.29 6.08 24.76
CA THR A 789 -17.79 7.45 24.64
C THR A 789 -16.28 7.44 24.52
N ILE A 790 -15.75 8.13 23.50
CA ILE A 790 -14.33 8.18 23.15
C ILE A 790 -13.90 9.64 23.03
N PHE A 791 -13.02 10.10 23.92
CA PHE A 791 -12.40 11.42 23.78
C PHE A 791 -11.32 11.38 22.70
N LEU A 792 -11.36 12.32 21.74
CA LEU A 792 -10.41 12.37 20.63
C LEU A 792 -9.22 13.28 20.90
N SER A 793 -9.48 14.40 21.59
CA SER A 793 -8.45 15.36 22.01
C SER A 793 -8.44 15.44 23.53
N ASP A 794 -7.24 15.44 24.11
CA ASP A 794 -7.06 15.53 25.56
C ASP A 794 -7.18 16.97 26.08
N PHE A 795 -6.95 17.96 25.20
CA PHE A 795 -6.89 19.38 25.55
C PHE A 795 -7.84 20.22 24.72
N VAL A 796 -8.27 21.34 25.30
CA VAL A 796 -8.87 22.44 24.55
C VAL A 796 -7.76 23.07 23.69
N PRO A 797 -7.98 23.34 22.39
CA PRO A 797 -6.93 23.85 21.50
C PRO A 797 -6.25 25.12 22.02
N GLY A 798 -4.92 25.14 22.01
CA GLY A 798 -4.15 26.29 22.49
C GLY A 798 -4.29 26.56 23.99
N SER A 799 -4.76 25.58 24.77
CA SER A 799 -4.99 25.70 26.21
C SER A 799 -4.41 24.51 26.98
N TYR A 800 -4.06 24.75 28.25
CA TYR A 800 -3.75 23.70 29.22
C TYR A 800 -5.01 23.03 29.78
N GLN A 801 -6.20 23.57 29.49
CA GLN A 801 -7.48 23.00 29.93
C GLN A 801 -7.73 21.66 29.23
N THR A 802 -8.12 20.64 29.98
CA THR A 802 -8.48 19.35 29.40
C THR A 802 -9.91 19.36 28.86
N THR A 803 -10.17 18.49 27.88
CA THR A 803 -11.53 18.31 27.37
C THR A 803 -12.44 17.66 28.42
N SER A 804 -13.75 17.90 28.31
CA SER A 804 -14.76 17.30 29.19
C SER A 804 -16.05 17.04 28.44
N THR A 805 -16.96 16.27 29.03
CA THR A 805 -18.29 16.09 28.44
C THR A 805 -19.13 17.36 28.45
N GLY A 806 -18.71 18.40 29.20
CA GLY A 806 -19.57 19.48 29.64
C GLY A 806 -20.65 18.99 30.61
N PRO A 807 -21.36 19.89 31.29
CA PRO A 807 -22.50 19.52 32.14
C PRO A 807 -23.55 18.74 31.35
N GLY A 808 -23.83 17.52 31.81
CA GLY A 808 -24.83 16.62 31.23
C GLY A 808 -26.25 17.08 31.50
N HIS A 809 -27.20 16.18 31.19
CA HIS A 809 -28.60 16.41 31.52
C HIS A 809 -28.89 16.04 32.99
N PHE A 810 -29.95 16.61 33.54
CA PHE A 810 -30.42 16.23 34.86
C PHE A 810 -30.96 14.80 34.83
N GLN A 811 -30.36 13.91 35.61
CA GLN A 811 -30.60 12.47 35.52
C GLN A 811 -32.00 12.06 36.04
N GLY A 812 -32.68 12.89 36.84
CA GLY A 812 -34.04 12.59 37.29
C GLY A 812 -34.15 11.19 37.91
N LEU A 813 -35.00 10.33 37.34
CA LEU A 813 -35.17 8.92 37.74
C LEU A 813 -34.14 7.95 37.12
N GLN A 814 -33.22 8.44 36.30
CA GLN A 814 -32.22 7.64 35.60
C GLN A 814 -30.97 7.45 36.47
N LEU A 815 -30.43 6.24 36.42
CA LEU A 815 -29.12 5.88 36.93
C LEU A 815 -28.29 5.42 35.74
N ASP A 816 -27.23 6.16 35.41
CA ASP A 816 -26.27 5.70 34.40
C ASP A 816 -25.20 4.86 35.06
N VAL A 817 -24.98 3.67 34.52
CA VAL A 817 -23.90 2.77 34.90
C VAL A 817 -22.84 2.85 33.82
N LYS A 818 -21.61 3.20 34.22
CA LYS A 818 -20.49 3.43 33.31
C LYS A 818 -19.26 2.62 33.75
N GLN A 819 -18.45 2.18 32.79
CA GLN A 819 -17.17 1.52 33.02
C GLN A 819 -16.10 2.13 32.13
N VAL A 820 -14.95 2.45 32.72
CA VAL A 820 -13.80 2.92 31.95
C VAL A 820 -13.19 1.74 31.21
N THR A 821 -13.16 1.85 29.89
CA THR A 821 -12.55 0.85 28.99
C THR A 821 -11.11 1.20 28.65
N SER A 822 -10.73 2.49 28.72
CA SER A 822 -9.34 2.92 28.57
C SER A 822 -9.11 4.31 29.16
N GLY A 823 -7.85 4.62 29.48
CA GLY A 823 -7.42 5.94 29.92
C GLY A 823 -7.81 6.29 31.35
N LYS A 824 -7.86 7.61 31.64
CA LYS A 824 -8.10 8.15 32.98
C LYS A 824 -8.87 9.47 32.94
N GLY A 825 -9.62 9.75 34.00
CA GLY A 825 -10.46 10.93 34.09
C GLY A 825 -10.92 11.25 35.50
N ILE A 826 -11.82 12.25 35.60
CA ILE A 826 -12.55 12.57 36.82
C ILE A 826 -14.03 12.63 36.49
N GLN A 827 -14.84 11.91 37.25
CA GLN A 827 -16.30 11.99 37.20
C GLN A 827 -16.79 12.96 38.27
N PHE A 828 -17.80 13.78 37.95
CA PHE A 828 -18.47 14.67 38.88
C PHE A 828 -19.98 14.43 38.89
N ASN A 829 -20.57 14.23 40.07
CA ASN A 829 -22.01 14.30 40.30
C ASN A 829 -22.34 15.62 41.03
N VAL A 830 -23.06 16.53 40.38
CA VAL A 830 -23.55 17.77 40.98
C VAL A 830 -24.98 17.54 41.45
N LYS A 831 -25.17 17.52 42.77
CA LYS A 831 -26.46 17.25 43.42
C LYS A 831 -27.27 18.53 43.57
N TYR A 832 -28.56 18.45 43.26
CA TYR A 832 -29.51 19.56 43.36
C TYR A 832 -30.65 19.26 44.34
N ASP A 833 -31.26 20.30 44.90
CA ASP A 833 -32.49 20.21 45.69
C ASP A 833 -33.76 20.38 44.83
N SER A 834 -34.94 20.30 45.46
CA SER A 834 -36.25 20.46 44.80
C SER A 834 -36.50 21.85 44.20
N GLU A 835 -35.69 22.86 44.52
CA GLU A 835 -35.79 24.22 43.97
C GLU A 835 -34.82 24.43 42.78
N GLY A 836 -33.86 23.52 42.61
CA GLY A 836 -32.83 23.59 41.57
C GLY A 836 -31.53 24.26 42.04
N ASN A 837 -31.30 24.36 43.36
CA ASN A 837 -30.04 24.88 43.90
C ASN A 837 -29.00 23.75 44.04
N MET A 838 -27.72 24.07 43.80
CA MET A 838 -26.61 23.13 44.01
C MET A 838 -26.35 22.93 45.50
N VAL A 839 -26.46 21.68 45.97
CA VAL A 839 -26.27 21.33 47.38
C VAL A 839 -24.95 20.60 47.66
N LYS A 840 -24.43 19.82 46.70
CA LYS A 840 -23.18 19.05 46.88
C LYS A 840 -22.50 18.74 45.55
N VAL A 841 -21.17 18.70 45.52
CA VAL A 841 -20.40 18.15 44.39
C VAL A 841 -19.62 16.93 44.85
N ILE A 842 -19.86 15.79 44.22
CA ILE A 842 -19.15 14.54 44.48
C ILE A 842 -18.20 14.30 43.31
N ALA A 843 -16.94 13.98 43.57
CA ALA A 843 -15.94 13.67 42.56
C ALA A 843 -15.28 12.32 42.78
N GLN A 844 -15.01 11.63 41.67
CA GLN A 844 -14.35 10.34 41.63
C GLN A 844 -13.24 10.36 40.59
N TYR A 845 -12.03 9.97 40.98
CA TYR A 845 -10.97 9.68 40.01
C TYR A 845 -11.24 8.32 39.38
N ILE A 846 -11.19 8.24 38.06
CA ILE A 846 -11.51 7.02 37.30
C ILE A 846 -10.36 6.64 36.38
N LYS A 847 -10.07 5.35 36.28
CA LYS A 847 -9.08 4.74 35.38
C LYS A 847 -9.62 3.45 34.78
N GLU A 848 -8.95 2.94 33.75
CA GLU A 848 -9.27 1.66 33.10
C GLU A 848 -9.65 0.54 34.09
N GLY A 849 -10.81 -0.08 33.86
CA GLY A 849 -11.41 -1.11 34.71
C GLY A 849 -12.36 -0.58 35.79
N ASP A 850 -12.30 0.70 36.15
CA ASP A 850 -13.15 1.27 37.20
C ASP A 850 -14.62 1.39 36.72
N PHE A 851 -15.55 1.12 37.64
CA PHE A 851 -16.96 1.43 37.49
C PHE A 851 -17.31 2.78 38.13
N PHE A 852 -18.32 3.46 37.60
CA PHE A 852 -18.81 4.72 38.14
C PHE A 852 -20.26 4.99 37.72
N PHE A 853 -20.91 5.92 38.41
CA PHE A 853 -22.35 6.14 38.30
C PHE A 853 -22.71 7.62 38.11
N ALA A 854 -23.63 7.91 37.18
CA ALA A 854 -24.38 9.17 37.17
C ALA A 854 -25.65 8.99 37.99
N LEU A 855 -25.75 9.70 39.10
CA LEU A 855 -26.74 9.42 40.13
C LEU A 855 -28.10 10.08 39.83
N PRO A 856 -29.23 9.45 40.21
CA PRO A 856 -30.55 10.06 40.18
C PRO A 856 -30.57 11.42 40.88
N GLY A 857 -31.24 12.40 40.28
CA GLY A 857 -31.34 13.75 40.82
C GLY A 857 -30.03 14.56 40.80
N CYS A 858 -29.02 14.15 40.04
CA CYS A 858 -27.78 14.90 39.83
C CYS A 858 -27.63 15.33 38.36
N VAL A 859 -26.71 16.27 38.12
CA VAL A 859 -26.12 16.54 36.79
C VAL A 859 -24.71 15.96 36.80
N ASP A 860 -24.41 15.08 35.85
CA ASP A 860 -23.08 14.48 35.71
C ASP A 860 -22.22 15.20 34.67
N TYR A 861 -20.91 15.17 34.86
CA TYR A 861 -19.94 15.45 33.80
C TYR A 861 -18.61 14.77 34.08
N MET A 862 -17.86 14.50 33.01
CA MET A 862 -16.58 13.82 33.08
C MET A 862 -15.50 14.69 32.46
N VAL A 863 -14.36 14.76 33.12
CA VAL A 863 -13.16 15.45 32.67
C VAL A 863 -12.14 14.43 32.22
N ASN A 864 -11.66 14.58 30.98
CA ASN A 864 -10.61 13.75 30.44
C ASN A 864 -9.27 14.17 31.05
N LEU A 865 -8.46 13.21 31.51
CA LEU A 865 -7.09 13.46 31.98
C LEU A 865 -6.04 12.78 31.09
N GLY A 866 -6.47 12.23 29.97
CA GLY A 866 -5.64 11.52 29.01
C GLY A 866 -6.29 10.20 28.61
N GLY A 867 -6.66 10.09 27.34
CA GLY A 867 -7.02 8.80 26.76
C GLY A 867 -8.41 8.27 27.12
N LEU A 868 -9.27 9.05 27.79
CA LEU A 868 -10.48 8.50 28.42
C LEU A 868 -11.46 7.88 27.41
N GLU A 869 -11.81 6.60 27.63
CA GLU A 869 -12.86 5.85 26.96
C GLU A 869 -13.72 5.15 28.01
N PHE A 870 -15.04 5.18 27.85
CA PHE A 870 -15.95 4.46 28.74
C PHE A 870 -17.20 4.00 28.00
N SER A 871 -17.76 2.89 28.47
CA SER A 871 -19.02 2.37 27.98
C SER A 871 -20.11 2.58 29.02
N ASP A 872 -21.33 2.90 28.58
CA ASP A 872 -22.43 3.21 29.49
C ASP A 872 -23.82 2.84 28.99
N PHE A 873 -24.71 2.62 29.94
CA PHE A 873 -26.16 2.47 29.76
C PHE A 873 -26.91 3.08 30.95
N SER A 874 -28.16 3.45 30.72
CA SER A 874 -29.04 4.05 31.73
C SER A 874 -30.13 3.07 32.14
N VAL A 875 -30.46 3.07 33.43
CA VAL A 875 -31.59 2.32 33.99
C VAL A 875 -32.59 3.29 34.59
N LYS A 876 -33.87 3.11 34.29
CA LYS A 876 -34.94 3.89 34.91
C LYS A 876 -35.34 3.27 36.25
N LEU A 877 -35.22 4.02 37.33
CA LEU A 877 -35.56 3.58 38.68
C LEU A 877 -36.99 3.97 39.07
N SER A 878 -37.53 3.31 40.09
CA SER A 878 -38.75 3.77 40.77
C SER A 878 -38.44 5.02 41.63
N PRO A 879 -39.42 5.92 41.86
CA PRO A 879 -39.23 7.09 42.73
C PRO A 879 -38.69 6.74 44.12
N GLU A 880 -39.17 5.65 44.72
CA GLU A 880 -38.73 5.17 46.03
C GLU A 880 -37.23 4.80 46.06
N ILE A 881 -36.72 4.18 44.99
CA ILE A 881 -35.31 3.82 44.89
C ILE A 881 -34.46 5.05 44.56
N ALA A 882 -34.93 5.93 43.66
CA ALA A 882 -34.23 7.17 43.31
C ALA A 882 -34.03 8.11 44.52
N ALA A 883 -35.04 8.21 45.40
CA ALA A 883 -34.99 9.00 46.63
C ALA A 883 -33.88 8.57 47.59
N LYS A 884 -33.38 7.32 47.49
CA LYS A 884 -32.25 6.84 48.30
C LYS A 884 -30.92 7.46 47.89
N PHE A 885 -30.77 7.82 46.61
CA PHE A 885 -29.58 8.48 46.07
C PHE A 885 -29.63 10.00 46.27
N ASN A 886 -30.83 10.60 46.14
CA ASN A 886 -31.03 12.01 46.41
C ASN A 886 -32.32 12.26 47.22
N PRO A 887 -32.27 12.27 48.56
CA PRO A 887 -33.46 12.49 49.40
C PRO A 887 -33.97 13.94 49.35
N ASP A 888 -33.23 14.88 48.77
CA ASP A 888 -33.58 16.31 48.71
C ASP A 888 -34.56 16.63 47.55
N ILE A 889 -34.93 15.62 46.76
CA ILE A 889 -35.85 15.69 45.63
C ILE A 889 -37.03 14.74 45.83
N ASP A 890 -38.25 15.28 45.73
CA ASP A 890 -39.48 14.47 45.69
C ASP A 890 -39.70 13.90 44.28
N PHE A 891 -39.18 12.69 44.06
CA PHE A 891 -39.25 11.98 42.77
C PHE A 891 -40.66 11.50 42.37
N GLU A 892 -41.65 11.54 43.28
CA GLU A 892 -43.02 11.14 42.96
C GLU A 892 -43.79 12.23 42.20
N LYS A 893 -43.36 13.49 42.31
CA LYS A 893 -44.01 14.64 41.68
C LYS A 893 -43.30 15.06 40.40
N GLN A 894 -43.83 14.61 39.26
CA GLN A 894 -43.29 14.93 37.93
C GLN A 894 -43.08 16.43 37.67
N GLY A 895 -43.97 17.30 38.17
CA GLY A 895 -43.84 18.75 38.05
C GLY A 895 -42.64 19.36 38.79
N ILE A 896 -42.13 18.72 39.85
CA ILE A 896 -40.91 19.13 40.55
C ILE A 896 -39.68 18.77 39.71
N LEU A 897 -39.63 17.55 39.15
CA LEU A 897 -38.51 17.11 38.30
C LEU A 897 -38.36 17.98 37.04
N GLU A 898 -39.48 18.35 36.41
CA GLU A 898 -39.49 19.27 35.26
C GLU A 898 -39.03 20.68 35.63
N ASN A 899 -39.34 21.15 36.85
CA ASN A 899 -38.92 22.46 37.34
C ASN A 899 -37.41 22.48 37.67
N VAL A 900 -36.92 21.48 38.41
CA VAL A 900 -35.49 21.33 38.73
C VAL A 900 -34.67 21.24 37.43
N SER A 901 -35.08 20.40 36.48
CA SER A 901 -34.38 20.26 35.20
C SER A 901 -34.28 21.57 34.40
N LYS A 902 -35.16 22.54 34.61
CA LYS A 902 -35.08 23.87 33.96
C LYS A 902 -34.15 24.84 34.71
N ASN A 903 -33.96 24.64 36.01
CA ASN A 903 -33.22 25.54 36.89
C ASN A 903 -31.78 25.09 37.19
N VAL A 904 -31.39 23.86 36.83
CA VAL A 904 -30.00 23.38 36.99
C VAL A 904 -28.99 24.26 36.23
N SER A 905 -27.83 24.49 36.85
CA SER A 905 -26.76 25.28 36.24
C SER A 905 -26.16 24.54 35.04
N LYS A 906 -25.97 25.25 33.93
CA LYS A 906 -25.19 24.78 32.77
C LYS A 906 -23.69 25.02 32.91
N LYS A 907 -23.25 25.55 34.06
CA LYS A 907 -21.84 25.84 34.36
C LYS A 907 -21.28 24.77 35.30
N ALA A 908 -20.22 24.10 34.87
CA ALA A 908 -19.48 23.11 35.64
C ALA A 908 -18.82 23.80 36.84
N PRO A 909 -18.98 23.29 38.08
CA PRO A 909 -18.35 23.89 39.25
C PRO A 909 -16.82 23.87 39.22
N PHE A 910 -16.25 22.86 38.55
CA PHE A 910 -14.82 22.68 38.40
C PHE A 910 -14.45 22.32 36.97
N VAL A 911 -13.27 22.77 36.55
CA VAL A 911 -12.60 22.34 35.32
C VAL A 911 -11.17 21.92 35.66
N VAL A 912 -10.46 21.27 34.74
CA VAL A 912 -9.08 20.84 34.98
C VAL A 912 -8.14 21.44 33.94
N GLY A 913 -6.99 21.93 34.41
CA GLY A 913 -5.83 22.24 33.56
C GLY A 913 -4.65 21.35 33.91
N ILE A 914 -3.84 20.94 32.92
CA ILE A 914 -2.57 20.24 33.15
C ILE A 914 -1.42 21.24 33.04
N ILE A 915 -0.62 21.34 34.09
CA ILE A 915 0.51 22.27 34.18
C ILE A 915 1.73 21.46 34.61
N GLU A 916 2.83 21.54 33.83
CA GLU A 916 4.05 20.74 34.05
C GLU A 916 3.78 19.22 34.19
N GLY A 917 2.75 18.72 33.49
CA GLY A 917 2.35 17.31 33.53
C GLY A 917 1.44 16.92 34.69
N GLU A 918 1.09 17.85 35.59
CA GLU A 918 0.22 17.60 36.74
C GLU A 918 -1.17 18.25 36.60
N PRO A 919 -2.27 17.56 36.95
CA PRO A 919 -3.63 18.12 36.91
C PRO A 919 -3.95 19.07 38.08
N PHE A 920 -4.48 20.25 37.75
CA PHE A 920 -4.98 21.27 38.68
C PHE A 920 -6.48 21.43 38.56
N LEU A 921 -7.19 21.38 39.70
CA LEU A 921 -8.63 21.60 39.72
C LEU A 921 -8.94 23.08 39.88
N VAL A 922 -9.58 23.67 38.87
CA VAL A 922 -9.86 25.10 38.82
C VAL A 922 -11.32 25.36 39.12
N SER A 923 -11.57 26.23 40.08
CA SER A 923 -12.91 26.68 40.44
C SER A 923 -13.49 27.60 39.36
N ASN A 924 -14.58 27.16 38.71
CA ASN A 924 -15.24 27.94 37.66
C ASN A 924 -16.47 28.75 38.19
N MET A 925 -16.83 28.61 39.47
CA MET A 925 -17.93 29.35 40.10
C MET A 925 -17.60 29.82 41.53
N LYS A 926 -17.99 31.07 41.85
CA LYS A 926 -17.81 31.68 43.18
C LYS A 926 -18.73 31.05 44.25
N ASN A 927 -20.00 30.82 43.93
CA ASN A 927 -20.99 30.23 44.84
C ASN A 927 -21.21 28.76 44.48
N ARG A 928 -20.38 27.86 45.03
CA ARG A 928 -20.51 26.41 44.84
C ARG A 928 -20.42 25.67 46.18
N PRO A 929 -21.10 24.52 46.32
CA PRO A 929 -20.97 23.68 47.51
C PRO A 929 -19.60 22.98 47.57
N PRO A 930 -19.19 22.47 48.74
CA PRO A 930 -17.91 21.79 48.91
C PRO A 930 -17.79 20.54 48.03
N LEU A 931 -16.55 20.28 47.59
CA LEU A 931 -16.18 19.11 46.81
C LEU A 931 -15.87 17.94 47.74
N GLU A 932 -16.53 16.81 47.52
CA GLU A 932 -16.28 15.57 48.25
C GLU A 932 -15.68 14.52 47.32
N TRP A 933 -14.51 13.99 47.70
CA TRP A 933 -13.86 12.91 46.97
C TRP A 933 -14.31 11.57 47.49
N ILE A 934 -14.70 10.69 46.57
CA ILE A 934 -15.05 9.30 46.86
C ILE A 934 -14.13 8.35 46.08
N GLY A 935 -13.94 7.14 46.62
CA GLY A 935 -13.21 6.07 45.94
C GLY A 935 -14.06 5.41 44.86
N ALA A 936 -13.42 4.61 43.99
CA ALA A 936 -14.15 3.76 43.06
C ALA A 936 -14.96 2.69 43.83
N PRO A 937 -16.16 2.32 43.34
CA PRO A 937 -16.90 1.18 43.87
C PRO A 937 -16.02 -0.06 43.83
N ASP A 938 -16.09 -0.88 44.88
CA ASP A 938 -15.35 -2.14 44.94
C ASP A 938 -15.90 -3.10 43.88
N ALA A 939 -15.06 -3.42 42.88
CA ALA A 939 -15.41 -4.32 41.80
C ALA A 939 -15.76 -5.72 42.34
N ASP A 940 -15.08 -6.23 43.37
CA ASP A 940 -15.40 -7.54 43.95
C ASP A 940 -16.74 -7.52 44.68
N ALA A 941 -17.09 -6.39 45.31
CA ALA A 941 -18.39 -6.21 45.98
C ALA A 941 -19.56 -6.05 44.99
N LEU A 942 -19.31 -5.51 43.79
CA LEU A 942 -20.28 -5.46 42.69
C LEU A 942 -20.47 -6.81 41.99
N THR A 943 -19.46 -7.69 42.06
CA THR A 943 -19.37 -8.92 41.24
C THR A 943 -19.50 -10.22 42.04
N ASN A 944 -19.38 -10.18 43.37
CA ASN A 944 -19.28 -11.35 44.25
C ASN A 944 -18.17 -12.34 43.82
N GLY A 945 -17.02 -11.83 43.37
CA GLY A 945 -15.82 -12.64 43.09
C GLY A 945 -15.85 -13.50 41.82
N ARG A 946 -16.58 -13.07 40.78
CA ARG A 946 -16.56 -13.68 39.43
C ARG A 946 -16.00 -12.70 38.41
N ASP A 947 -15.35 -13.21 37.35
CA ASP A 947 -14.97 -12.39 36.19
C ASP A 947 -16.23 -11.76 35.57
N PHE A 948 -16.25 -10.43 35.48
CA PHE A 948 -17.48 -9.69 35.24
C PHE A 948 -17.26 -8.51 34.29
N ASP A 949 -17.93 -8.56 33.15
CA ASP A 949 -18.08 -7.43 32.22
C ASP A 949 -19.40 -6.69 32.50
N LEU A 950 -19.60 -5.56 31.81
CA LEU A 950 -20.82 -4.75 31.93
C LEU A 950 -22.11 -5.54 31.65
N ALA A 951 -22.04 -6.57 30.79
CA ALA A 951 -23.16 -7.44 30.45
C ALA A 951 -23.47 -8.45 31.59
N GLY A 952 -22.46 -8.87 32.34
CA GLY A 952 -22.58 -9.63 33.59
C GLY A 952 -23.28 -8.81 34.70
N LEU A 953 -22.89 -7.55 34.87
CA LEU A 953 -23.53 -6.60 35.82
C LEU A 953 -25.00 -6.43 35.53
N TYR A 954 -25.32 -6.32 34.24
CA TYR A 954 -26.69 -6.25 33.80
C TYR A 954 -27.51 -7.51 34.08
N LYS A 955 -26.97 -8.71 33.82
CA LYS A 955 -27.65 -9.99 34.14
C LYS A 955 -27.90 -10.15 35.64
N ALA A 956 -26.95 -9.70 36.48
CA ALA A 956 -27.09 -9.71 37.93
C ALA A 956 -28.21 -8.79 38.42
N ILE A 957 -28.27 -7.55 37.89
CA ILE A 957 -29.33 -6.56 38.19
C ILE A 957 -30.74 -7.06 37.81
N LYS A 958 -30.84 -7.95 36.81
CA LYS A 958 -32.10 -8.42 36.22
C LYS A 958 -32.64 -9.72 36.84
N SER A 959 -31.78 -10.63 37.31
CA SER A 959 -32.25 -11.71 38.19
C SER A 959 -32.78 -11.07 39.48
N GLU A 960 -33.79 -11.63 40.14
CA GLU A 960 -34.34 -11.11 41.41
C GLU A 960 -33.34 -11.10 42.60
N TYR A 961 -32.04 -10.91 42.35
CA TYR A 961 -31.10 -10.34 43.30
C TYR A 961 -31.35 -8.83 43.45
N ASP A 962 -32.56 -8.53 43.95
CA ASP A 962 -32.83 -7.50 44.95
C ASP A 962 -32.09 -6.16 44.71
N TRP A 963 -32.71 -5.22 43.96
CA TRP A 963 -32.33 -3.78 44.02
C TRP A 963 -32.25 -3.29 45.47
N ASN A 964 -33.05 -3.91 46.33
CA ASN A 964 -32.97 -3.82 47.76
C ASN A 964 -31.65 -4.36 48.33
N ARG A 965 -31.00 -5.44 47.89
CA ARG A 965 -29.60 -5.75 48.27
C ARG A 965 -28.58 -4.75 47.72
N PHE A 966 -28.75 -4.31 46.47
CA PHE A 966 -27.85 -3.31 45.85
C PHE A 966 -27.87 -1.97 46.59
N THR A 967 -29.04 -1.59 47.15
CA THR A 967 -29.27 -0.37 47.94
C THR A 967 -29.37 -0.58 49.47
N GLY A 968 -29.40 -1.82 49.97
CA GLY A 968 -29.36 -2.22 51.39
C GLY A 968 -30.69 -2.38 52.17
N VAL A 969 -31.80 -2.86 51.61
CA VAL A 969 -33.16 -2.70 52.15
C VAL A 969 -33.74 -3.94 52.87
N ASN A 970 -33.16 -5.16 52.79
CA ASN A 970 -33.84 -6.34 53.38
C ASN A 970 -33.00 -7.42 54.07
N SER A 971 -31.72 -7.21 54.41
CA SER A 971 -30.98 -8.17 55.26
C SER A 971 -30.40 -7.47 56.48
N ALA A 972 -30.46 -8.13 57.64
CA ALA A 972 -29.84 -7.70 58.90
C ALA A 972 -28.29 -7.69 58.87
N GLU A 973 -27.69 -7.71 57.68
CA GLU A 973 -26.27 -7.55 57.40
C GLU A 973 -26.10 -6.38 56.44
N GLU A 974 -25.19 -5.48 56.77
CA GLU A 974 -24.91 -4.19 56.11
C GLU A 974 -24.77 -4.34 54.59
N GLY A 975 -25.53 -3.53 53.82
CA GLY A 975 -25.54 -3.56 52.36
C GLY A 975 -24.16 -3.27 51.75
N SER A 976 -23.77 -3.95 50.68
CA SER A 976 -22.37 -3.94 50.20
C SER A 976 -22.05 -2.84 49.18
N ALA A 977 -22.89 -2.56 48.17
CA ALA A 977 -22.49 -1.72 47.02
C ALA A 977 -22.76 -0.20 47.20
N TYR A 978 -23.98 0.22 47.56
CA TYR A 978 -24.28 1.63 47.84
C TYR A 978 -23.53 2.13 49.09
N ASN A 979 -23.41 1.29 50.13
CA ASN A 979 -22.54 1.62 51.24
C ASN A 979 -21.07 1.60 50.83
N ALA A 980 -20.55 0.69 49.98
CA ALA A 980 -19.16 0.82 49.49
C ALA A 980 -18.91 2.12 48.70
N TYR A 981 -19.91 2.60 47.96
CA TYR A 981 -19.88 3.93 47.32
C TYR A 981 -19.81 5.07 48.35
N GLN A 982 -20.41 4.91 49.54
CA GLN A 982 -20.39 5.90 50.63
C GLN A 982 -19.33 5.66 51.73
N SER A 983 -18.80 4.44 51.93
CA SER A 983 -18.16 3.98 53.17
C SER A 983 -16.64 3.96 53.15
N LYS A 984 -16.00 4.37 52.05
CA LYS A 984 -14.57 4.70 52.06
C LYS A 984 -14.34 6.20 52.17
N GLY A 985 -14.87 6.75 53.27
CA GLY A 985 -14.27 7.89 53.96
C GLY A 985 -12.94 7.50 54.59
N SER A 986 -11.93 7.27 53.76
CA SER A 986 -10.57 7.53 54.18
C SER A 986 -9.89 8.15 52.98
N SER A 987 -9.31 9.32 53.22
CA SER A 987 -8.26 9.97 52.45
C SER A 987 -7.12 8.99 52.13
N GLN A 988 -7.38 7.95 51.34
CA GLN A 988 -6.31 7.34 50.57
C GLN A 988 -5.81 8.47 49.72
N LYS A 989 -4.60 8.90 50.03
CA LYS A 989 -3.86 9.93 49.35
C LYS A 989 -4.08 9.86 47.83
N ILE A 990 -5.06 10.63 47.34
CA ILE A 990 -4.90 11.40 46.09
C ILE A 990 -3.78 12.45 46.32
N SER A 991 -3.22 12.54 47.54
CA SER A 991 -1.98 13.26 47.84
C SER A 991 -0.81 12.63 47.10
N GLY A 992 -0.51 13.23 45.97
CA GLY A 992 0.62 12.89 45.13
C GLY A 992 0.49 13.44 43.72
N ARG A 993 -0.73 13.73 43.22
CA ARG A 993 -0.94 14.09 41.80
C ARG A 993 -2.01 15.15 41.47
N ILE A 994 -2.88 15.58 42.39
CA ILE A 994 -3.71 16.80 42.18
C ILE A 994 -3.22 17.85 43.17
N SER A 995 -2.60 18.90 42.65
CA SER A 995 -1.74 19.84 43.38
C SER A 995 -2.50 20.82 44.29
N SER A 996 -3.72 21.25 43.94
CA SER A 996 -4.66 21.99 44.82
C SER A 996 -5.95 22.41 44.07
N VAL A 997 -7.03 22.74 44.80
CA VAL A 997 -8.16 23.50 44.25
C VAL A 997 -7.78 24.96 44.23
N VAL A 998 -7.69 25.56 43.04
CA VAL A 998 -7.24 26.94 42.85
C VAL A 998 -8.36 27.83 42.30
N SER A 999 -8.35 29.11 42.66
CA SER A 999 -9.20 30.10 41.99
C SER A 999 -8.65 30.42 40.60
N GLU A 1000 -9.52 30.85 39.70
CA GLU A 1000 -9.15 31.32 38.36
C GLU A 1000 -8.07 32.42 38.42
N GLU A 1001 -8.20 33.34 39.38
CA GLU A 1001 -7.28 34.46 39.62
C GLU A 1001 -5.88 33.97 40.05
N ALA A 1002 -5.81 33.02 40.99
CA ALA A 1002 -4.55 32.48 41.49
C ALA A 1002 -3.81 31.66 40.41
N LEU A 1003 -4.55 30.95 39.56
CA LEU A 1003 -3.98 30.19 38.45
C LEU A 1003 -3.45 31.09 37.33
N GLY A 1004 -4.17 32.18 37.04
CA GLY A 1004 -3.71 33.19 36.08
C GLY A 1004 -2.36 33.83 36.50
N GLU A 1005 -2.12 34.01 37.80
CA GLU A 1005 -0.80 34.45 38.29
C GLU A 1005 0.30 33.39 38.15
N ILE A 1006 -0.02 32.11 38.35
CA ILE A 1006 0.92 30.99 38.15
C ILE A 1006 1.30 30.91 36.66
N MET A 1007 0.33 30.98 35.76
CA MET A 1007 0.57 30.88 34.32
C MET A 1007 1.34 32.09 33.76
N LYS A 1008 1.07 33.31 34.21
CA LYS A 1008 1.88 34.50 33.84
C LYS A 1008 3.35 34.36 34.22
N ARG A 1009 3.67 33.60 35.27
CA ARG A 1009 5.08 33.31 35.64
C ARG A 1009 5.70 32.26 34.73
N MET A 1010 4.89 31.33 34.22
CA MET A 1010 5.31 30.25 33.31
C MET A 1010 5.43 30.69 31.84
N GLU A 1011 4.70 31.71 31.39
CA GLU A 1011 4.91 32.34 30.06
C GLU A 1011 6.37 32.75 29.83
N LYS A 1012 7.14 32.99 30.90
CA LYS A 1012 8.57 33.30 30.86
C LYS A 1012 9.48 32.08 30.58
N TYR A 1013 8.92 30.88 30.58
CA TYR A 1013 9.60 29.59 30.43
C TYR A 1013 8.84 28.68 29.45
N LEU A 1014 8.10 29.27 28.51
CA LEU A 1014 7.40 28.50 27.47
C LEU A 1014 8.40 27.53 26.81
N PRO A 1015 8.11 26.22 26.80
CA PRO A 1015 8.85 25.31 25.94
C PRO A 1015 8.72 25.80 24.51
N GLU A 1016 9.82 25.86 23.78
CA GLU A 1016 9.77 26.05 22.33
C GLU A 1016 8.85 24.96 21.78
N LEU A 1017 7.71 25.39 21.23
CA LEU A 1017 6.95 24.52 20.35
C LEU A 1017 7.90 24.22 19.18
N PRO A 1018 8.10 22.94 18.81
CA PRO A 1018 8.93 22.65 17.65
C PRO A 1018 8.38 23.45 16.46
N SER A 1019 9.23 24.33 15.93
CA SER A 1019 8.97 25.03 14.67
C SER A 1019 8.80 23.96 13.60
N LEU A 1020 7.55 23.75 13.19
CA LEU A 1020 7.16 22.78 12.17
C LEU A 1020 6.72 23.53 10.91
N ASP A 1021 7.41 24.63 10.59
CA ASP A 1021 7.42 25.17 9.24
C ASP A 1021 8.18 24.16 8.34
N PRO A 1022 7.51 23.51 7.36
CA PRO A 1022 8.10 22.48 6.51
C PRO A 1022 9.33 22.99 5.74
N GLY A 1023 9.37 24.30 5.49
CA GLY A 1023 10.60 24.94 5.09
C GLY A 1023 11.65 24.75 6.18
N ASN A 1024 11.49 25.44 7.30
CA ASN A 1024 12.55 25.62 8.31
C ASN A 1024 13.08 24.29 8.87
N MET A 1025 12.26 23.22 8.90
CA MET A 1025 12.72 21.88 9.28
C MET A 1025 13.79 21.30 8.33
N GLY A 1026 13.75 21.63 7.04
CA GLY A 1026 14.77 21.24 6.06
C GLY A 1026 16.10 21.95 6.31
N ILE A 1027 16.06 23.27 6.62
CA ILE A 1027 17.24 24.04 7.03
C ILE A 1027 17.80 23.42 8.32
N MET A 1028 16.98 23.23 9.35
CA MET A 1028 17.43 22.76 10.66
C MET A 1028 18.02 21.35 10.60
N THR A 1029 17.40 20.42 9.86
CA THR A 1029 17.97 19.08 9.69
C THR A 1029 19.32 19.13 8.95
N TYR A 1030 19.41 19.89 7.84
CA TYR A 1030 20.66 20.07 7.11
C TYR A 1030 21.74 20.72 7.98
N MET A 1031 21.35 21.67 8.83
CA MET A 1031 22.24 22.39 9.74
C MET A 1031 22.71 21.53 10.91
N GLU A 1032 21.85 20.70 11.49
CA GLU A 1032 22.18 19.77 12.57
C GLU A 1032 23.15 18.69 12.08
N GLU A 1033 22.82 18.01 10.98
CA GLU A 1033 23.70 16.99 10.38
C GLU A 1033 25.05 17.58 9.95
N SER A 1034 25.06 18.80 9.41
CA SER A 1034 26.29 19.49 9.04
C SER A 1034 27.13 19.91 10.25
N SER A 1035 26.49 20.37 11.34
CA SER A 1035 27.19 20.80 12.57
C SER A 1035 27.80 19.62 13.31
N GLU A 1036 27.07 18.51 13.41
CA GLU A 1036 27.55 17.26 14.04
C GLU A 1036 28.77 16.72 13.29
N PHE A 1037 28.67 16.62 11.96
CA PHE A 1037 29.79 16.22 11.11
C PHE A 1037 31.03 17.13 11.27
N LEU A 1038 30.83 18.45 11.21
CA LEU A 1038 31.94 19.40 11.34
C LEU A 1038 32.58 19.35 12.73
N SER A 1039 31.77 19.14 13.77
CA SER A 1039 32.25 18.94 15.14
C SER A 1039 33.10 17.67 15.27
N GLU A 1040 32.69 16.56 14.65
CA GLU A 1040 33.46 15.31 14.66
C GLU A 1040 34.83 15.42 13.96
N LEU A 1041 34.93 16.25 12.91
CA LEU A 1041 36.20 16.51 12.24
C LEU A 1041 37.17 17.32 13.11
N GLN A 1042 36.66 18.24 13.93
CA GLN A 1042 37.49 19.09 14.78
C GLN A 1042 38.10 18.35 15.97
N GLU A 1043 37.47 17.27 16.43
CA GLU A 1043 38.06 16.38 17.44
C GLU A 1043 39.36 15.69 16.95
N ARG A 1044 39.77 15.89 15.67
CA ARG A 1044 40.95 15.28 15.02
C ARG A 1044 42.19 16.20 14.90
N GLU A 1045 42.30 17.27 15.71
CA GLU A 1045 43.49 18.15 15.93
C GLU A 1045 43.91 19.18 14.84
N ASP A 1046 43.17 19.45 13.76
CA ASP A 1046 43.57 20.46 12.73
C ASP A 1046 42.62 21.67 12.63
N THR A 1047 42.54 22.49 13.69
CA THR A 1047 41.69 23.69 13.70
C THR A 1047 42.46 24.93 13.20
N ARG A 1048 42.25 25.27 11.92
CA ARG A 1048 42.84 26.47 11.30
C ARG A 1048 41.87 27.65 11.36
N PRO A 1049 42.34 28.89 11.57
CA PRO A 1049 41.48 30.08 11.54
C PRO A 1049 40.71 30.19 10.22
N LYS A 1050 39.43 30.55 10.28
CA LYS A 1050 38.55 30.70 9.12
C LYS A 1050 38.15 32.17 8.95
N LEU A 1051 38.40 32.69 7.75
CA LEU A 1051 38.00 34.04 7.35
C LEU A 1051 36.73 33.99 6.51
N ILE A 1052 35.64 34.56 7.04
CA ILE A 1052 34.34 34.68 6.39
C ILE A 1052 34.12 36.13 5.96
N ARG A 1053 34.04 36.36 4.65
CA ARG A 1053 33.89 37.72 4.09
C ARG A 1053 32.42 37.96 3.72
N LEU A 1054 31.79 38.94 4.37
CA LEU A 1054 30.36 39.25 4.25
C LEU A 1054 30.14 40.60 3.55
N PRO A 1055 29.24 40.67 2.55
CA PRO A 1055 28.88 41.91 1.89
C PRO A 1055 27.89 42.72 2.73
N ILE A 1056 28.14 44.02 2.92
CA ILE A 1056 27.29 44.89 3.74
C ILE A 1056 25.87 45.03 3.14
N GLU A 1057 25.76 44.89 1.82
CA GLU A 1057 24.50 44.96 1.08
C GLU A 1057 23.50 43.89 1.57
N ILE A 1058 24.00 42.72 1.96
CA ILE A 1058 23.16 41.63 2.49
C ILE A 1058 22.80 41.87 3.96
N LEU A 1059 23.77 42.31 4.76
CA LEU A 1059 23.54 42.61 6.17
C LEU A 1059 22.49 43.71 6.37
N ASN A 1060 22.46 44.71 5.47
CA ASN A 1060 21.47 45.78 5.46
C ASN A 1060 20.03 45.35 5.19
N ILE A 1061 19.82 44.11 4.70
CA ILE A 1061 18.49 43.55 4.44
C ILE A 1061 18.00 42.72 5.64
N MET A 1062 18.91 42.22 6.46
CA MET A 1062 18.57 41.51 7.69
C MET A 1062 18.11 42.49 8.77
N ASP A 1063 17.35 41.98 9.76
CA ASP A 1063 17.11 42.77 10.96
C ASP A 1063 18.45 43.14 11.61
N LYS A 1064 18.56 44.39 12.08
CA LYS A 1064 19.82 44.94 12.56
C LYS A 1064 20.38 44.17 13.76
N ASP A 1065 19.51 43.70 14.66
CA ASP A 1065 19.92 42.94 15.84
C ASP A 1065 20.35 41.53 15.47
N ASP A 1066 19.72 40.94 14.46
CA ASP A 1066 20.03 39.60 13.97
C ASP A 1066 21.32 39.57 13.12
N ALA A 1067 21.56 40.59 12.29
CA ALA A 1067 22.84 40.81 11.62
C ALA A 1067 23.98 41.00 12.64
N PHE A 1068 23.72 41.75 13.71
CA PHE A 1068 24.69 41.94 14.79
C PHE A 1068 25.02 40.62 15.51
N LYS A 1069 24.01 39.84 15.92
CA LYS A 1069 24.20 38.54 16.58
C LYS A 1069 25.02 37.56 15.73
N LEU A 1070 24.74 37.50 14.43
CA LEU A 1070 25.48 36.64 13.50
C LEU A 1070 26.97 37.00 13.46
N ILE A 1071 27.30 38.29 13.28
CA ILE A 1071 28.69 38.73 13.18
C ILE A 1071 29.42 38.57 14.53
N ASP A 1072 28.78 38.99 15.62
CA ASP A 1072 29.34 38.88 16.98
C ASP A 1072 29.58 37.40 17.35
N GLY A 1073 28.69 36.49 16.96
CA GLY A 1073 28.87 35.06 17.20
C GLY A 1073 30.08 34.44 16.52
N ILE A 1074 30.29 34.76 15.25
CA ILE A 1074 31.48 34.30 14.52
C ILE A 1074 32.73 34.90 15.15
N GLN A 1075 32.74 36.21 15.44
CA GLN A 1075 33.93 36.88 15.98
C GLN A 1075 34.26 36.50 17.43
N ARG A 1076 33.30 36.07 18.24
CA ARG A 1076 33.53 35.56 19.61
C ARG A 1076 34.19 34.20 19.66
N THR A 1077 34.15 33.45 18.57
CA THR A 1077 34.85 32.16 18.49
C THR A 1077 36.36 32.40 18.45
N ALA A 1078 37.19 31.44 18.85
CA ALA A 1078 38.64 31.63 18.82
C ALA A 1078 39.18 31.68 17.37
N TYR A 1079 38.56 30.96 16.44
CA TYR A 1079 39.08 30.73 15.08
C TYR A 1079 38.28 31.40 13.96
N GLY A 1080 37.08 31.91 14.24
CA GLY A 1080 36.29 32.67 13.28
C GLY A 1080 36.73 34.13 13.18
N HIS A 1081 36.90 34.61 11.96
CA HIS A 1081 37.18 36.01 11.64
C HIS A 1081 36.20 36.49 10.56
N VAL A 1082 35.65 37.69 10.74
CA VAL A 1082 34.72 38.30 9.77
C VAL A 1082 35.33 39.56 9.18
N GLU A 1083 35.28 39.66 7.86
CA GLU A 1083 35.61 40.87 7.12
C GLU A 1083 34.38 41.39 6.37
N LEU A 1084 34.10 42.68 6.49
CA LEU A 1084 33.01 43.33 5.76
C LEU A 1084 33.53 44.06 4.52
N TYR A 1085 32.78 43.98 3.43
CA TYR A 1085 33.10 44.70 2.20
C TYR A 1085 31.84 45.17 1.49
N SER A 1086 31.98 46.09 0.54
CA SER A 1086 30.91 46.52 -0.38
C SER A 1086 31.47 46.50 -1.79
N SER A 1087 30.75 45.85 -2.72
CA SER A 1087 30.97 45.73 -4.17
C SER A 1087 32.42 45.61 -4.71
N THR A 1088 33.34 46.52 -4.38
CA THR A 1088 34.77 46.49 -4.74
C THR A 1088 35.75 46.93 -3.64
N GLU A 1089 35.29 47.43 -2.48
CA GLU A 1089 36.12 48.02 -1.42
C GLU A 1089 35.89 47.37 -0.04
N MET A 1090 36.95 47.31 0.77
CA MET A 1090 36.89 46.84 2.16
C MET A 1090 36.32 47.94 3.06
N ILE A 1091 35.38 47.59 3.92
CA ILE A 1091 34.76 48.53 4.86
C ILE A 1091 35.36 48.29 6.24
N THR A 1092 35.83 49.36 6.88
CA THR A 1092 36.31 49.26 8.25
C THR A 1092 35.13 49.12 9.23
N PRO A 1093 35.26 48.36 10.34
CA PRO A 1093 34.18 48.20 11.30
C PRO A 1093 33.60 49.54 11.81
N GLU A 1094 34.46 50.57 11.91
CA GLU A 1094 34.07 51.92 12.32
C GLU A 1094 33.22 52.68 11.29
N GLU A 1095 33.32 52.33 10.01
CA GLU A 1095 32.52 52.91 8.90
C GLU A 1095 31.19 52.17 8.70
N SER A 1096 31.00 51.01 9.33
CA SER A 1096 29.78 50.21 9.25
C SER A 1096 28.78 50.57 10.37
N GLN A 1097 27.48 50.47 10.10
CA GLN A 1097 26.43 50.69 11.11
C GLN A 1097 26.28 49.54 12.14
N TYR A 1098 27.08 48.47 11.99
CA TYR A 1098 27.12 47.29 12.84
C TYR A 1098 28.36 47.40 13.73
N ILE A 1099 28.20 47.88 14.96
CA ILE A 1099 29.31 48.17 15.88
C ILE A 1099 29.90 46.85 16.40
N VAL A 1100 30.87 46.26 15.69
CA VAL A 1100 31.50 44.98 16.06
C VAL A 1100 32.89 45.21 16.64
N ALA A 1101 33.28 44.44 17.65
CA ALA A 1101 34.65 44.47 18.17
C ALA A 1101 35.63 43.96 17.11
N LYS A 1102 36.58 44.79 16.66
CA LYS A 1102 37.55 44.39 15.63
C LYS A 1102 38.46 43.26 16.13
N LYS A 1103 38.33 42.07 15.54
CA LYS A 1103 39.23 40.92 15.78
C LYS A 1103 40.26 40.79 14.65
N GLU A 1104 41.52 41.11 14.93
CA GLU A 1104 42.60 41.03 13.94
C GLU A 1104 42.87 39.57 13.52
N LEU A 1105 43.29 39.39 12.26
CA LEU A 1105 43.72 38.09 11.75
C LEU A 1105 45.01 37.65 12.46
N PRO A 1106 45.22 36.34 12.67
CA PRO A 1106 46.44 35.84 13.31
C PRO A 1106 47.70 36.22 12.51
N GLU A 1107 48.80 36.41 13.22
CA GLU A 1107 50.08 36.75 12.60
C GLU A 1107 50.51 35.65 11.61
N GLY A 1108 50.78 36.02 10.36
CA GLY A 1108 51.13 35.09 9.30
C GLY A 1108 49.95 34.38 8.61
N PHE A 1109 48.70 34.82 8.82
CA PHE A 1109 47.53 34.25 8.14
C PHE A 1109 47.61 34.44 6.60
N ILE A 1110 47.73 33.32 5.87
CA ILE A 1110 47.74 33.30 4.40
C ILE A 1110 46.34 32.93 3.91
N ARG A 1111 45.69 33.86 3.19
CA ARG A 1111 44.38 33.63 2.56
C ARG A 1111 44.48 32.59 1.45
N ASN A 1112 43.69 31.53 1.52
CA ASN A 1112 43.55 30.50 0.49
C ASN A 1112 42.18 29.78 0.62
N ARG A 1113 41.83 28.92 -0.35
CA ARG A 1113 40.51 28.24 -0.37
C ARG A 1113 40.20 27.33 0.82
N SER A 1114 41.20 26.83 1.53
CA SER A 1114 40.97 25.99 2.72
C SER A 1114 40.59 26.78 3.97
N ASN A 1115 40.79 28.11 3.97
CA ASN A 1115 40.57 28.95 5.14
C ASN A 1115 39.85 30.28 4.87
N THR A 1116 39.54 30.59 3.62
CA THR A 1116 38.88 31.84 3.24
C THR A 1116 37.66 31.56 2.36
N MET A 1117 36.51 32.12 2.76
CA MET A 1117 35.28 32.09 1.98
C MET A 1117 34.70 33.49 1.81
N THR A 1118 34.13 33.74 0.63
CA THR A 1118 33.58 35.04 0.26
C THR A 1118 32.17 34.85 -0.27
N LEU A 1119 31.19 35.42 0.44
CA LEU A 1119 29.81 35.46 -0.03
C LEU A 1119 29.62 36.63 -0.98
N ILE A 1120 29.13 36.39 -2.19
CA ILE A 1120 28.91 37.45 -3.17
C ILE A 1120 27.44 37.88 -3.23
N PRO A 1121 27.14 39.18 -3.13
CA PRO A 1121 25.78 39.70 -3.20
C PRO A 1121 25.31 39.70 -4.66
N ILE A 1122 24.21 39.01 -4.97
CA ILE A 1122 23.69 38.92 -6.34
C ILE A 1122 22.16 38.90 -6.44
N THR A 1123 21.63 39.15 -7.64
CA THR A 1123 20.20 39.04 -7.98
C THR A 1123 19.93 37.74 -8.74
N LYS A 1124 18.84 37.03 -8.43
CA LYS A 1124 18.47 35.72 -9.03
C LYS A 1124 18.49 35.68 -10.57
N ARG A 1125 18.21 36.80 -11.23
CA ARG A 1125 18.00 36.86 -12.68
C ARG A 1125 19.26 37.21 -13.48
N ASP A 1126 20.36 37.50 -12.81
CA ASP A 1126 21.57 38.00 -13.45
C ASP A 1126 22.69 36.96 -13.32
N PRO A 1127 22.97 36.17 -14.36
CA PRO A 1127 24.09 35.23 -14.33
C PRO A 1127 25.41 36.00 -14.27
N ILE A 1128 26.35 35.47 -13.50
CA ILE A 1128 27.70 36.01 -13.40
C ILE A 1128 28.49 35.58 -14.64
N GLN A 1129 29.25 36.50 -15.22
CA GLN A 1129 30.21 36.20 -16.28
C GLN A 1129 31.63 36.12 -15.73
N ALA A 1130 32.52 35.39 -16.42
CA ALA A 1130 33.92 35.22 -15.99
C ALA A 1130 34.66 36.55 -15.78
N GLN A 1131 34.31 37.59 -16.54
CA GLN A 1131 34.88 38.93 -16.39
C GLN A 1131 34.45 39.65 -15.09
N ASP A 1132 33.33 39.27 -14.48
CA ASP A 1132 32.80 39.91 -13.28
C ASP A 1132 33.57 39.47 -12.02
N ILE A 1133 34.22 38.31 -12.09
CA ILE A 1133 35.06 37.76 -11.01
C ILE A 1133 36.55 37.63 -11.40
N ALA A 1134 36.95 38.10 -12.58
CA ALA A 1134 38.35 38.07 -13.02
C ALA A 1134 39.20 39.08 -12.23
N VAL A 1135 40.28 38.58 -11.63
CA VAL A 1135 41.40 39.24 -10.90
C VAL A 1135 41.04 40.60 -10.25
N ASP A 1136 40.85 40.56 -8.93
CA ASP A 1136 40.77 41.67 -7.96
C ASP A 1136 39.42 42.41 -7.76
N ARG A 1137 38.31 41.94 -8.30
CA ARG A 1137 37.01 42.65 -8.18
C ARG A 1137 36.17 42.35 -6.93
N ILE A 1138 36.39 41.23 -6.23
CA ILE A 1138 35.56 40.83 -5.08
C ILE A 1138 36.17 41.33 -3.76
N GLY A 1139 36.15 42.65 -3.58
CA GLY A 1139 36.75 43.31 -2.41
C GLY A 1139 38.26 43.06 -2.29
N GLY A 1140 38.99 42.93 -3.40
CA GLY A 1140 40.44 42.79 -3.42
C GLY A 1140 41.01 41.40 -3.08
N ILE A 1141 40.22 40.33 -3.19
CA ILE A 1141 40.72 38.94 -3.13
C ILE A 1141 40.63 38.28 -4.50
N ARG A 1142 41.59 37.41 -4.81
CA ARG A 1142 41.59 36.63 -6.05
C ARG A 1142 40.76 35.37 -5.88
N VAL A 1143 40.13 34.92 -6.97
CA VAL A 1143 39.23 33.74 -6.99
C VAL A 1143 39.97 32.44 -6.64
N GLU A 1144 41.25 32.36 -6.93
CA GLU A 1144 42.12 31.26 -6.52
C GLU A 1144 42.37 31.21 -5.00
N ASP A 1145 42.15 32.30 -4.27
CA ASP A 1145 42.48 32.42 -2.85
C ASP A 1145 41.25 32.30 -1.93
N THR A 1146 40.04 32.07 -2.46
CA THR A 1146 38.80 31.94 -1.67
C THR A 1146 37.79 30.99 -2.30
N ILE A 1147 36.97 30.32 -1.47
CA ILE A 1147 35.72 29.70 -1.93
C ILE A 1147 34.69 30.81 -2.14
N ILE A 1148 33.97 30.79 -3.26
CA ILE A 1148 33.00 31.83 -3.63
C ILE A 1148 31.60 31.23 -3.64
N LEU A 1149 30.67 31.85 -2.91
CA LEU A 1149 29.29 31.37 -2.83
C LEU A 1149 28.28 32.52 -3.04
N PRO A 1150 27.31 32.36 -3.95
CA PRO A 1150 26.34 33.39 -4.26
C PRO A 1150 25.24 33.52 -3.20
N THR A 1151 24.94 34.73 -2.75
CA THR A 1151 23.87 35.02 -1.80
C THR A 1151 22.96 36.14 -2.32
N GLY A 1152 21.64 35.94 -2.25
CA GLY A 1152 20.68 36.86 -2.87
C GLY A 1152 20.50 38.18 -2.12
N ILE A 1153 20.59 39.32 -2.84
CA ILE A 1153 20.34 40.68 -2.30
C ILE A 1153 18.87 41.08 -2.18
N SER A 1154 17.95 40.15 -2.39
CA SER A 1154 16.52 40.38 -2.20
C SER A 1154 15.84 39.04 -1.92
N HIS A 1155 15.22 38.92 -0.74
CA HIS A 1155 14.40 37.76 -0.34
C HIS A 1155 15.13 36.42 -0.15
N ASP A 1156 16.47 36.38 -0.04
CA ASP A 1156 17.27 35.16 0.25
C ASP A 1156 18.16 35.35 1.49
N THR A 1157 17.60 35.85 2.60
CA THR A 1157 18.37 36.03 3.84
C THR A 1157 18.85 34.68 4.42
N ALA A 1158 18.12 33.59 4.17
CA ALA A 1158 18.55 32.22 4.47
C ALA A 1158 19.78 31.76 3.68
N GLY A 1159 20.05 32.37 2.52
CA GLY A 1159 21.23 32.08 1.70
C GLY A 1159 22.54 32.36 2.43
N VAL A 1160 22.59 33.34 3.34
CA VAL A 1160 23.78 33.64 4.15
C VAL A 1160 24.15 32.43 5.01
N ALA A 1161 23.19 31.93 5.79
CA ALA A 1161 23.38 30.79 6.70
C ALA A 1161 23.76 29.51 5.95
N ARG A 1162 22.95 29.15 4.94
CA ARG A 1162 23.15 27.97 4.10
C ARG A 1162 24.54 27.94 3.46
N ASN A 1163 24.95 29.07 2.89
CA ASN A 1163 26.22 29.16 2.18
C ASN A 1163 27.42 29.24 3.13
N ILE A 1164 27.29 29.82 4.33
CA ILE A 1164 28.37 29.75 5.33
C ILE A 1164 28.63 28.29 5.71
N ILE A 1165 27.59 27.51 6.01
CA ILE A 1165 27.75 26.09 6.41
C ILE A 1165 28.28 25.24 5.26
N LEU A 1166 27.74 25.41 4.04
CA LEU A 1166 28.28 24.76 2.85
C LEU A 1166 29.76 25.12 2.63
N GLY A 1167 30.11 26.41 2.77
CA GLY A 1167 31.48 26.90 2.63
C GLY A 1167 32.43 26.32 3.67
N LEU A 1168 31.99 26.18 4.93
CA LEU A 1168 32.78 25.55 6.00
C LEU A 1168 33.07 24.08 5.66
N ARG A 1169 32.06 23.29 5.27
CA ARG A 1169 32.23 21.89 4.83
C ARG A 1169 33.19 21.76 3.65
N LEU A 1170 33.00 22.57 2.62
CA LEU A 1170 33.87 22.58 1.44
C LEU A 1170 35.33 22.94 1.80
N SER A 1171 35.53 23.80 2.80
CA SER A 1171 36.86 24.16 3.28
C SER A 1171 37.56 23.02 4.03
N GLU A 1172 36.81 22.21 4.80
CA GLU A 1172 37.35 21.04 5.52
C GLU A 1172 37.79 19.92 4.58
N ILE A 1173 37.07 19.71 3.48
CA ILE A 1173 37.44 18.76 2.43
C ILE A 1173 38.81 19.10 1.82
N LEU A 1174 39.12 20.40 1.64
CA LEU A 1174 40.44 20.86 1.19
C LEU A 1174 41.51 20.79 2.28
N GLY A 1175 41.11 20.85 3.55
CA GLY A 1175 42.00 20.79 4.72
C GLY A 1175 42.73 19.46 4.88
N GLY A 1176 42.16 18.38 4.33
CA GLY A 1176 42.82 17.07 4.17
C GLY A 1176 42.24 15.91 5.01
N SER A 1177 41.07 16.08 5.64
CA SER A 1177 40.53 15.14 6.63
C SER A 1177 39.36 14.26 6.14
N VAL A 1178 38.94 14.35 4.87
CA VAL A 1178 37.69 13.72 4.38
C VAL A 1178 37.83 13.06 2.99
N SER A 1179 37.11 11.95 2.77
CA SER A 1179 37.12 11.17 1.51
C SER A 1179 36.34 11.84 0.37
N GLU A 1180 36.55 11.39 -0.87
CA GLU A 1180 35.75 11.86 -2.03
C GLU A 1180 34.26 11.50 -1.92
N ASP A 1181 33.92 10.39 -1.25
CA ASP A 1181 32.53 9.97 -0.98
C ASP A 1181 31.76 11.03 -0.18
N PHE A 1182 32.45 11.86 0.60
CA PHE A 1182 31.83 12.94 1.36
C PHE A 1182 31.34 14.11 0.48
N LEU A 1183 31.92 14.29 -0.72
CA LEU A 1183 31.38 15.26 -1.68
C LEU A 1183 30.03 14.79 -2.23
N ASP A 1184 29.86 13.49 -2.44
CA ASP A 1184 28.58 12.89 -2.84
C ASP A 1184 27.54 13.06 -1.73
N GLU A 1185 27.93 12.82 -0.47
CA GLU A 1185 27.07 13.02 0.70
C GLU A 1185 26.67 14.48 0.89
N THR A 1186 27.65 15.41 0.80
CA THR A 1186 27.41 16.85 0.91
C THR A 1186 26.46 17.34 -0.19
N LEU A 1187 26.63 16.83 -1.42
CA LEU A 1187 25.74 17.16 -2.54
C LEU A 1187 24.33 16.57 -2.34
N ALA A 1188 24.23 15.34 -1.86
CA ALA A 1188 22.96 14.67 -1.61
C ALA A 1188 22.15 15.39 -0.52
N GLN A 1189 22.80 15.77 0.59
CA GLN A 1189 22.19 16.55 1.67
C GLN A 1189 21.77 17.94 1.19
N TYR A 1190 22.61 18.62 0.41
CA TYR A 1190 22.27 19.93 -0.17
C TYR A 1190 21.13 19.84 -1.19
N LYS A 1191 21.05 18.74 -1.96
CA LYS A 1191 19.93 18.46 -2.87
C LYS A 1191 18.64 18.21 -2.10
N ALA A 1192 18.67 17.35 -1.08
CA ALA A 1192 17.52 17.06 -0.23
C ALA A 1192 17.00 18.34 0.43
N PHE A 1193 17.91 19.18 0.90
CA PHE A 1193 17.63 20.52 1.39
C PHE A 1193 16.89 21.38 0.34
N CYS A 1194 17.39 21.49 -0.88
CA CYS A 1194 16.73 22.26 -1.95
C CYS A 1194 15.36 21.68 -2.36
N GLU A 1195 15.25 20.34 -2.45
CA GLU A 1195 14.00 19.65 -2.83
C GLU A 1195 12.91 19.79 -1.77
N ALA A 1196 13.27 19.79 -0.48
CA ALA A 1196 12.35 20.03 0.63
C ALA A 1196 11.67 21.41 0.54
N TYR A 1197 12.34 22.38 -0.07
CA TYR A 1197 11.81 23.72 -0.32
C TYR A 1197 11.18 23.91 -1.71
N GLY A 1198 10.87 22.81 -2.40
CA GLY A 1198 10.14 22.83 -3.66
C GLY A 1198 11.00 23.22 -4.87
N ILE A 1199 12.33 23.23 -4.75
CA ILE A 1199 13.24 23.45 -5.89
C ILE A 1199 13.29 22.16 -6.72
N LYS A 1200 12.63 22.18 -7.89
CA LYS A 1200 12.63 21.07 -8.86
C LYS A 1200 13.78 21.20 -9.86
N GLY A 1201 14.31 20.08 -10.32
CA GLY A 1201 15.33 20.04 -11.38
C GLY A 1201 16.74 20.37 -10.87
N PHE A 1202 17.12 19.82 -9.72
CA PHE A 1202 18.48 19.95 -9.18
C PHE A 1202 19.51 19.27 -10.09
N ASP A 1203 20.40 20.06 -10.68
CA ASP A 1203 21.35 19.66 -11.75
C ASP A 1203 22.83 19.90 -11.38
N MET A 1204 23.11 20.21 -10.11
CA MET A 1204 24.48 20.19 -9.59
C MET A 1204 24.99 18.76 -9.42
N LYS A 1205 26.26 18.57 -9.75
CA LYS A 1205 27.03 17.32 -9.67
C LYS A 1205 28.25 17.52 -8.77
N VAL A 1206 28.87 16.43 -8.32
CA VAL A 1206 30.11 16.52 -7.53
C VAL A 1206 31.23 17.25 -8.26
N ALA A 1207 31.26 17.15 -9.60
CA ALA A 1207 32.18 17.95 -10.43
C ALA A 1207 31.99 19.47 -10.25
N ASP A 1208 30.76 19.95 -10.01
CA ASP A 1208 30.48 21.37 -9.77
C ASP A 1208 31.00 21.81 -8.38
N LEU A 1209 30.81 20.99 -7.34
CA LEU A 1209 31.41 21.24 -6.02
C LEU A 1209 32.94 21.23 -6.11
N ASN A 1210 33.52 20.26 -6.84
CA ASN A 1210 34.95 20.17 -7.11
C ASN A 1210 35.49 21.41 -7.84
N ALA A 1211 34.74 21.99 -8.78
CA ALA A 1211 35.14 23.24 -9.42
C ALA A 1211 35.22 24.40 -8.42
N LEU A 1212 34.27 24.51 -7.48
CA LEU A 1212 34.28 25.54 -6.42
C LEU A 1212 35.49 25.40 -5.48
N ILE A 1213 35.89 24.16 -5.13
CA ILE A 1213 37.00 23.92 -4.19
C ILE A 1213 38.38 23.85 -4.86
N ARG A 1214 38.52 23.14 -5.97
CA ARG A 1214 39.80 22.80 -6.62
C ARG A 1214 39.97 23.40 -8.02
N GLY A 1215 38.93 24.01 -8.58
CA GLY A 1215 38.97 24.54 -9.95
C GLY A 1215 39.96 25.71 -10.10
N THR A 1216 40.82 25.63 -11.10
CA THR A 1216 41.75 26.70 -11.50
C THR A 1216 41.25 27.48 -12.74
N ASP A 1217 40.25 26.95 -13.44
CA ASP A 1217 39.59 27.65 -14.55
C ASP A 1217 38.41 28.48 -14.01
N VAL A 1218 38.45 29.80 -14.24
CA VAL A 1218 37.40 30.73 -13.83
C VAL A 1218 36.06 30.36 -14.48
N ASN A 1219 36.04 29.80 -15.69
CA ASN A 1219 34.79 29.44 -16.36
C ASN A 1219 34.07 28.28 -15.66
N ASP A 1220 34.80 27.26 -15.19
CA ASP A 1220 34.20 26.13 -14.48
C ASP A 1220 33.60 26.57 -13.14
N ILE A 1221 34.28 27.48 -12.45
CA ILE A 1221 33.80 28.10 -11.21
C ILE A 1221 32.53 28.91 -11.48
N VAL A 1222 32.52 29.72 -12.54
CA VAL A 1222 31.34 30.52 -12.94
C VAL A 1222 30.16 29.64 -13.29
N ILE A 1223 30.39 28.50 -13.96
CA ILE A 1223 29.32 27.53 -14.26
C ILE A 1223 28.73 27.00 -12.95
N ALA A 1224 29.56 26.56 -12.01
CA ALA A 1224 29.10 26.05 -10.72
C ALA A 1224 28.36 27.12 -9.90
N ILE A 1225 28.88 28.35 -9.87
CA ILE A 1225 28.21 29.48 -9.21
C ILE A 1225 26.85 29.74 -9.85
N ASN A 1226 26.78 29.87 -11.18
CA ASN A 1226 25.52 30.12 -11.88
C ASN A 1226 24.46 29.02 -11.66
N LYS A 1227 24.88 27.77 -11.41
CA LYS A 1227 23.95 26.72 -10.95
C LYS A 1227 23.39 27.03 -9.57
N LEU A 1228 24.24 27.39 -8.61
CA LEU A 1228 23.81 27.83 -7.27
C LEU A 1228 22.86 29.04 -7.32
N ILE A 1229 23.10 30.01 -8.22
CA ILE A 1229 22.23 31.19 -8.41
C ILE A 1229 20.80 30.80 -8.77
N ARG A 1230 20.62 29.78 -9.62
CA ARG A 1230 19.29 29.33 -10.07
C ARG A 1230 18.43 28.80 -8.92
N TYR A 1231 19.04 28.44 -7.80
CA TYR A 1231 18.38 27.89 -6.62
C TYR A 1231 18.06 28.94 -5.53
N MET A 1232 18.30 30.24 -5.78
CA MET A 1232 17.77 31.33 -4.93
C MET A 1232 16.32 31.68 -5.36
N PRO A 1233 15.33 32.09 -4.53
CA PRO A 1233 15.24 32.14 -3.09
C PRO A 1233 14.40 30.99 -2.48
N ILE A 1234 14.75 30.73 -1.23
CA ILE A 1234 13.98 30.11 -0.14
C ILE A 1234 13.53 31.25 0.81
N THR A 1235 12.55 31.00 1.68
CA THR A 1235 11.89 31.96 2.59
C THR A 1235 12.84 32.75 3.52
N PRO A 1236 12.42 33.93 4.03
CA PRO A 1236 13.19 34.69 5.01
C PRO A 1236 13.38 33.89 6.31
N LEU A 1237 14.57 33.96 6.91
CA LEU A 1237 14.79 33.46 8.27
C LEU A 1237 14.09 34.36 9.28
N ASN A 1238 13.44 33.75 10.27
CA ASN A 1238 12.97 34.43 11.46
C ASN A 1238 14.10 34.56 12.51
N THR A 1239 13.86 35.34 13.56
CA THR A 1239 14.86 35.65 14.60
C THR A 1239 15.33 34.41 15.39
N GLU A 1240 14.48 33.40 15.54
CA GLU A 1240 14.83 32.13 16.20
C GLU A 1240 15.78 31.31 15.33
N GLU A 1241 15.52 31.26 14.02
CA GLU A 1241 16.38 30.57 13.07
C GLU A 1241 17.76 31.24 12.95
N VAL A 1242 17.84 32.58 12.97
CA VAL A 1242 19.14 33.27 12.98
C VAL A 1242 19.92 32.97 14.26
N ARG A 1243 19.24 32.81 15.40
CA ARG A 1243 19.86 32.40 16.66
C ARG A 1243 20.39 30.96 16.57
N ASP A 1244 19.64 30.04 15.99
CA ASP A 1244 20.09 28.63 15.88
C ASP A 1244 21.25 28.48 14.89
N VAL A 1245 21.24 29.27 13.80
CA VAL A 1245 22.39 29.42 12.90
C VAL A 1245 23.61 29.92 13.63
N TYR A 1246 23.43 30.94 14.47
CA TYR A 1246 24.48 31.44 15.34
C TYR A 1246 25.04 30.33 16.24
N GLU A 1247 24.19 29.56 16.92
CA GLU A 1247 24.63 28.53 17.86
C GLU A 1247 25.44 27.43 17.17
N ARG A 1248 25.04 27.05 15.95
CA ARG A 1248 25.69 25.95 15.21
C ARG A 1248 27.00 26.39 14.58
N ILE A 1249 27.06 27.61 14.02
CA ILE A 1249 28.34 28.20 13.60
C ILE A 1249 29.26 28.40 14.81
N HIS A 1250 28.71 28.80 15.95
CA HIS A 1250 29.46 28.94 17.19
C HIS A 1250 30.04 27.59 17.62
N GLU A 1251 29.23 26.54 17.78
CA GLU A 1251 29.67 25.17 18.12
C GLU A 1251 30.82 24.69 17.23
N VAL A 1252 30.66 24.85 15.91
CA VAL A 1252 31.66 24.50 14.90
C VAL A 1252 32.92 25.35 14.99
N LEU A 1253 32.90 26.55 15.56
CA LEU A 1253 34.08 27.42 15.64
C LEU A 1253 34.68 27.54 17.07
N THR A 1254 33.95 27.14 18.13
CA THR A 1254 34.41 27.15 19.54
C THR A 1254 34.79 25.81 20.14
N LYS A 1255 34.44 24.66 19.53
CA LYS A 1255 35.01 23.35 19.94
C LYS A 1255 36.48 23.13 19.50
N ALA A 1256 37.14 24.21 19.10
CA ALA A 1256 38.52 24.30 18.68
C ALA A 1256 39.42 24.91 19.76
#